data_AF-A0A2G9ML48-F1
#
_entry.id   AF-A0A2G9ML48-F1
#
_cell.length_a   1.000
_cell.length_b   1.000
_cell.length_c   1.000
_cell.angle_alpha   90.00
_cell.angle_beta   90.00
_cell.angle_gamma   90.00
#
_symmetry.space_group_name_H-M   'P 1'
#
loop_
_entity.id
_entity.type
_entity.pdbx_description
1 polymer ?
#
loop_
_entity_poly.entity_id
_entity_poly.type
_entity_poly.pdbx_seq_one_letter_code
_entity_poly.pdbx_strand_id
1 'polypeptide(L)'
;MVEIKDLNTRTQPNWCPGCVPPGTKIHSNPSLVNVETLRVGDKVLGYDGKYHKITEVFNRPYKGKMYSISTTCFGETLVTHEHPLLIARRDKKGIHNKEFKSYWVEAENVREGDYMVYPNLRVTEDLDKVKLNYKIFKKDTRSKELPREIQADANLLRLFGYYIAEGCINKRSICFYFHKDEEKYIDDVIKLVKDIFNLDSTLSTTDEKNLSEISVHSAKLARVFSDWFGKGALNKKIPHFAMLLPYDKQKGLLQGLWRGDGWFDSKDYKRANYKTISPILSEQIKFLLLRQGIVPSITINKAYGIHKQSYSIQVLDDFDLKKLASILEINIPYKKYHGVRNIVNCGDFIYLPIRKIKTLDYDGFVHNFEVEDVNSYVSPSATLHNCGDFGILLALKMAVSQLGLNPKDVCITSGIGCGSKLPHWINTYGFHSIHGRGLPVATGIHLVNNKLKIISVGGDGDGYGIGLSHFIHSCRRNLDMAYFVQNNQIYGLTKGQASPTTDKETKTISTPFGVIEWPIFPLALAIESGATFVARGFAGDVKHLTELMKQAIEHPGFAYIDIMQPCVTFNKKNTYDWFKQRVYKLEESGHDFSDRDEAMKKANEWNAYADDNIPIGLFYKKDHEHYMDRYEYVKDKPLVDHDISKVDITKIMEDFV
;
A
#
# COMPACT_ATOMS: atom_id res chain seq x y z
N MET A 1 -6.49 -30.01 10.19
CA MET A 1 -6.91 -28.63 10.49
C MET A 1 -7.28 -27.98 9.17
N VAL A 2 -8.36 -27.23 9.14
CA VAL A 2 -8.80 -26.45 7.97
C VAL A 2 -7.87 -25.26 7.83
N GLU A 3 -7.18 -25.13 6.72
CA GLU A 3 -6.30 -24.00 6.42
C GLU A 3 -7.09 -22.88 5.72
N ILE A 4 -6.60 -21.64 5.78
CA ILE A 4 -7.22 -20.48 5.10
C ILE A 4 -7.48 -20.75 3.61
N LYS A 5 -6.61 -21.54 2.95
CA LYS A 5 -6.78 -21.92 1.53
C LYS A 5 -8.05 -22.72 1.26
N ASP A 6 -8.51 -23.51 2.24
CA ASP A 6 -9.71 -24.34 2.12
C ASP A 6 -10.99 -23.49 2.16
N LEU A 7 -10.88 -22.25 2.66
CA LEU A 7 -11.93 -21.24 2.71
C LEU A 7 -11.91 -20.30 1.49
N ASN A 8 -11.07 -20.55 0.48
CA ASN A 8 -11.07 -19.76 -0.74
C ASN A 8 -12.07 -20.33 -1.75
N THR A 9 -12.85 -19.46 -2.40
CA THR A 9 -13.86 -19.87 -3.37
C THR A 9 -13.19 -20.27 -4.69
N ARG A 10 -13.88 -21.12 -5.48
CA ARG A 10 -13.41 -21.54 -6.82
C ARG A 10 -13.22 -20.35 -7.78
N THR A 11 -13.96 -19.26 -7.56
CA THR A 11 -13.88 -18.03 -8.35
C THR A 11 -12.74 -17.10 -7.90
N GLN A 12 -12.24 -17.23 -6.66
CA GLN A 12 -11.10 -16.44 -6.15
C GLN A 12 -10.25 -17.26 -5.15
N PRO A 13 -9.42 -18.22 -5.63
CA PRO A 13 -8.78 -19.26 -4.83
C PRO A 13 -7.62 -18.80 -3.94
N ASN A 14 -7.28 -17.51 -3.96
CA ASN A 14 -5.97 -17.00 -3.52
C ASN A 14 -6.09 -15.55 -3.06
N TRP A 15 -6.78 -15.30 -1.96
CA TRP A 15 -7.15 -13.94 -1.60
C TRP A 15 -6.12 -13.29 -0.65
N CYS A 16 -5.14 -12.63 -1.28
CA CYS A 16 -4.55 -11.33 -0.89
C CYS A 16 -4.95 -10.42 -2.06
N PRO A 17 -5.31 -9.14 -1.87
CA PRO A 17 -6.00 -8.36 -2.89
C PRO A 17 -5.05 -7.79 -3.95
N GLY A 18 -4.17 -8.62 -4.46
CA GLY A 18 -3.08 -8.21 -5.30
C GLY A 18 -1.78 -8.38 -4.55
N CYS A 19 -0.97 -9.30 -5.02
CA CYS A 19 0.39 -9.46 -4.57
C CYS A 19 1.35 -9.33 -5.79
N VAL A 20 2.62 -9.08 -5.52
CA VAL A 20 3.71 -9.00 -6.52
C VAL A 20 4.68 -10.17 -6.31
N PRO A 21 5.40 -10.65 -7.34
CA PRO A 21 6.28 -11.79 -7.21
C PRO A 21 7.58 -11.40 -6.49
N PRO A 22 8.31 -12.38 -5.90
CA PRO A 22 9.64 -12.16 -5.34
C PRO A 22 10.57 -11.50 -6.35
N GLY A 23 11.48 -10.65 -5.85
CA GLY A 23 12.39 -9.87 -6.68
C GLY A 23 11.76 -8.60 -7.28
N THR A 24 10.45 -8.38 -7.09
CA THR A 24 9.82 -7.09 -7.44
C THR A 24 10.47 -5.98 -6.63
N LYS A 25 10.91 -4.96 -7.34
CA LYS A 25 11.58 -3.82 -6.77
C LYS A 25 10.56 -2.80 -6.27
N ILE A 26 10.73 -2.34 -5.04
CA ILE A 26 9.88 -1.34 -4.38
C ILE A 26 10.75 -0.15 -3.99
N HIS A 27 10.23 1.06 -4.20
CA HIS A 27 10.87 2.27 -3.73
C HIS A 27 10.71 2.40 -2.22
N SER A 28 11.79 2.09 -1.49
CA SER A 28 11.90 2.24 -0.05
C SER A 28 12.85 3.40 0.28
N ASN A 29 12.71 4.01 1.45
CA ASN A 29 13.67 5.01 1.90
C ASN A 29 14.94 4.31 2.42
N PRO A 30 16.14 4.48 1.81
CA PRO A 30 16.51 5.43 0.75
C PRO A 30 16.77 4.79 -0.63
N SER A 31 16.37 3.53 -0.83
CA SER A 31 16.80 2.71 -1.95
C SER A 31 15.73 1.79 -2.52
N LEU A 32 16.10 1.12 -3.60
CA LEU A 32 15.26 0.14 -4.27
C LEU A 32 15.50 -1.24 -3.66
N VAL A 33 14.51 -1.74 -2.93
CA VAL A 33 14.59 -3.02 -2.21
C VAL A 33 13.67 -4.05 -2.86
N ASN A 34 13.98 -5.33 -2.67
CA ASN A 34 13.08 -6.37 -3.11
C ASN A 34 11.90 -6.47 -2.14
N VAL A 35 10.71 -6.74 -2.66
CA VAL A 35 9.49 -6.85 -1.86
C VAL A 35 9.61 -7.85 -0.70
N GLU A 36 10.28 -8.98 -0.90
CA GLU A 36 10.45 -10.02 0.14
C GLU A 36 11.39 -9.61 1.28
N THR A 37 12.18 -8.55 1.08
CA THR A 37 13.14 -8.04 2.07
C THR A 37 12.55 -6.95 2.96
N LEU A 38 11.39 -6.41 2.61
CA LEU A 38 10.71 -5.38 3.40
C LEU A 38 10.27 -5.91 4.76
N ARG A 39 10.33 -5.04 5.77
CA ARG A 39 9.98 -5.32 7.17
C ARG A 39 9.07 -4.22 7.71
N VAL A 40 8.34 -4.54 8.77
CA VAL A 40 7.57 -3.54 9.54
C VAL A 40 8.51 -2.44 10.02
N GLY A 41 8.10 -1.18 9.83
CA GLY A 41 8.89 0.01 10.16
C GLY A 41 9.75 0.55 9.01
N ASP A 42 10.03 -0.24 7.97
CA ASP A 42 10.65 0.28 6.75
C ASP A 42 9.72 1.33 6.11
N LYS A 43 10.28 2.34 5.42
CA LYS A 43 9.47 3.34 4.73
C LYS A 43 9.43 3.10 3.23
N VAL A 44 8.29 3.31 2.58
CA VAL A 44 8.08 3.17 1.14
C VAL A 44 7.42 4.41 0.54
N LEU A 45 7.71 4.69 -0.73
CA LEU A 45 7.13 5.82 -1.45
C LEU A 45 5.66 5.53 -1.77
N GLY A 46 4.75 6.39 -1.32
CA GLY A 46 3.32 6.34 -1.62
C GLY A 46 2.91 7.12 -2.86
N TYR A 47 1.64 7.02 -3.25
CA TYR A 47 1.09 7.74 -4.40
C TYR A 47 1.11 9.27 -4.24
N ASP A 48 1.18 9.78 -3.01
CA ASP A 48 1.26 11.21 -2.70
C ASP A 48 2.67 11.79 -2.88
N GLY A 49 3.66 10.94 -3.20
CA GLY A 49 5.05 11.32 -3.38
C GLY A 49 5.85 11.44 -2.09
N LYS A 50 5.35 10.89 -0.96
CA LYS A 50 6.02 10.87 0.34
C LYS A 50 6.36 9.45 0.81
N TYR A 51 7.25 9.35 1.78
CA TYR A 51 7.67 8.08 2.38
C TYR A 51 6.86 7.76 3.63
N HIS A 52 6.17 6.62 3.64
CA HIS A 52 5.29 6.14 4.72
C HIS A 52 5.81 4.82 5.27
N LYS A 53 5.65 4.57 6.57
CA LYS A 53 6.07 3.30 7.18
C LYS A 53 5.18 2.13 6.76
N ILE A 54 5.81 0.97 6.67
CA ILE A 54 5.15 -0.31 6.56
C ILE A 54 4.64 -0.73 7.94
N THR A 55 3.34 -1.00 8.06
CA THR A 55 2.71 -1.46 9.30
C THR A 55 2.69 -2.98 9.39
N GLU A 56 2.54 -3.67 8.26
CA GLU A 56 2.47 -5.13 8.19
C GLU A 56 3.11 -5.66 6.91
N VAL A 57 3.64 -6.88 6.94
CA VAL A 57 4.19 -7.58 5.76
C VAL A 57 3.60 -8.99 5.68
N PHE A 58 3.26 -9.44 4.48
CA PHE A 58 2.68 -10.77 4.29
C PHE A 58 3.03 -11.37 2.93
N ASN A 59 2.91 -12.69 2.83
CA ASN A 59 3.12 -13.44 1.60
C ASN A 59 2.16 -14.64 1.54
N ARG A 60 1.88 -15.12 0.33
CA ARG A 60 1.06 -16.32 0.11
C ARG A 60 1.55 -17.09 -1.11
N PRO A 61 1.31 -18.41 -1.19
CA PRO A 61 1.40 -19.12 -2.46
C PRO A 61 0.37 -18.56 -3.46
N TYR A 62 0.72 -18.60 -4.74
CA TYR A 62 -0.14 -18.22 -5.85
C TYR A 62 0.12 -19.13 -7.04
N LYS A 63 -0.97 -19.65 -7.59
CA LYS A 63 -0.98 -20.36 -8.86
C LYS A 63 -2.04 -19.73 -9.74
N GLY A 64 -1.64 -19.13 -10.85
CA GLY A 64 -2.56 -18.41 -11.73
C GLY A 64 -1.85 -17.49 -12.70
N LYS A 65 -2.63 -16.69 -13.41
CA LYS A 65 -2.11 -15.72 -14.38
C LYS A 65 -1.53 -14.50 -13.67
N MET A 66 -0.41 -14.03 -14.18
CA MET A 66 0.16 -12.73 -13.84
C MET A 66 0.13 -11.81 -15.05
N TYR A 67 -0.04 -10.52 -14.78
CA TYR A 67 -0.14 -9.46 -15.76
C TYR A 67 1.15 -8.64 -15.74
N SER A 68 1.90 -8.73 -16.84
CA SER A 68 3.01 -7.82 -17.12
C SER A 68 2.50 -6.60 -17.87
N ILE A 69 2.55 -5.44 -17.22
CA ILE A 69 2.06 -4.16 -17.75
C ILE A 69 3.25 -3.27 -18.04
N SER A 70 3.50 -3.00 -19.33
CA SER A 70 4.62 -2.18 -19.80
C SER A 70 4.20 -0.74 -20.10
N THR A 71 4.95 0.23 -19.58
CA THR A 71 4.76 1.66 -19.83
C THR A 71 5.73 2.21 -20.87
N THR A 72 5.50 3.44 -21.32
CA THR A 72 6.28 4.10 -22.38
C THR A 72 7.73 4.40 -22.02
N CYS A 73 8.08 4.51 -20.73
CA CYS A 73 9.40 4.97 -20.29
C CYS A 73 10.06 4.18 -19.16
N PHE A 74 9.29 3.55 -18.26
CA PHE A 74 9.86 3.00 -17.01
C PHE A 74 9.95 1.48 -16.99
N GLY A 75 9.56 0.81 -18.09
CA GLY A 75 9.60 -0.64 -18.22
C GLY A 75 8.28 -1.29 -17.85
N GLU A 76 8.34 -2.52 -17.33
CA GLU A 76 7.17 -3.31 -16.97
C GLU A 76 7.05 -3.51 -15.46
N THR A 77 5.82 -3.70 -14.99
CA THR A 77 5.51 -4.24 -13.66
C THR A 77 4.79 -5.57 -13.83
N LEU A 78 5.06 -6.52 -12.94
CA LEU A 78 4.43 -7.85 -12.97
C LEU A 78 3.60 -8.02 -11.70
N VAL A 79 2.29 -8.20 -11.87
CA VAL A 79 1.34 -8.25 -10.77
C VAL A 79 0.32 -9.37 -10.98
N THR A 80 -0.31 -9.81 -9.89
CA THR A 80 -1.45 -10.73 -9.94
C THR A 80 -2.68 -10.06 -10.60
N HIS A 81 -3.63 -10.83 -11.14
CA HIS A 81 -4.74 -10.31 -11.95
C HIS A 81 -5.62 -9.27 -11.23
N GLU A 82 -5.78 -9.45 -9.93
CA GLU A 82 -6.59 -8.64 -9.02
C GLU A 82 -5.86 -7.40 -8.50
N HIS A 83 -4.56 -7.24 -8.79
CA HIS A 83 -3.75 -6.20 -8.16
C HIS A 83 -4.15 -4.80 -8.65
N PRO A 84 -4.56 -3.87 -7.76
CA PRO A 84 -4.98 -2.54 -8.18
C PRO A 84 -3.78 -1.66 -8.54
N LEU A 85 -3.82 -1.06 -9.73
CA LEU A 85 -2.86 -0.06 -10.19
C LEU A 85 -3.54 1.31 -10.29
N LEU A 86 -2.79 2.39 -10.04
CA LEU A 86 -3.32 3.75 -10.21
C LEU A 86 -3.33 4.13 -11.69
N ILE A 87 -4.53 4.21 -12.28
CA ILE A 87 -4.74 4.38 -13.72
C ILE A 87 -5.59 5.62 -14.00
N ALA A 88 -5.22 6.40 -15.02
CA ALA A 88 -6.11 7.37 -15.65
C ALA A 88 -6.56 6.85 -17.02
N ARG A 89 -7.88 6.74 -17.22
CA ARG A 89 -8.45 6.22 -18.47
C ARG A 89 -8.22 7.21 -19.60
N ARG A 90 -7.85 6.72 -20.78
CA ARG A 90 -7.69 7.58 -21.96
C ARG A 90 -9.05 7.84 -22.63
N ASP A 91 -9.38 9.11 -22.84
CA ASP A 91 -10.66 9.51 -23.47
C ASP A 91 -10.69 9.15 -24.96
N LYS A 92 -9.59 9.44 -25.67
CA LYS A 92 -9.47 9.19 -27.11
C LYS A 92 -8.06 8.77 -27.50
N LYS A 93 -7.97 7.73 -28.33
CA LYS A 93 -6.69 7.21 -28.85
C LYS A 93 -5.94 8.31 -29.61
N GLY A 94 -4.67 8.51 -29.28
CA GLY A 94 -3.80 9.49 -29.93
C GLY A 94 -3.98 10.95 -29.49
N ILE A 95 -4.94 11.25 -28.61
CA ILE A 95 -5.15 12.61 -28.07
C ILE A 95 -4.99 12.57 -26.55
N HIS A 96 -4.43 13.65 -25.99
CA HIS A 96 -4.35 13.83 -24.55
C HIS A 96 -5.71 14.17 -23.96
N ASN A 97 -5.99 13.65 -22.76
CA ASN A 97 -7.18 14.05 -22.03
C ASN A 97 -7.06 15.53 -21.65
N LYS A 98 -8.21 16.22 -21.58
CA LYS A 98 -8.27 17.58 -21.05
C LYS A 98 -8.11 17.58 -19.53
N GLU A 99 -8.68 16.58 -18.87
CA GLU A 99 -8.58 16.34 -17.44
C GLU A 99 -8.12 14.91 -17.17
N PHE A 100 -7.24 14.74 -16.20
CA PHE A 100 -6.75 13.42 -15.80
C PHE A 100 -7.38 13.04 -14.45
N LYS A 101 -8.31 12.09 -14.49
CA LYS A 101 -8.89 11.47 -13.29
C LYS A 101 -8.26 10.10 -13.07
N SER A 102 -7.71 9.89 -11.89
CA SER A 102 -7.06 8.65 -11.49
C SER A 102 -7.99 7.74 -10.71
N TYR A 103 -7.91 6.44 -10.97
CA TYR A 103 -8.71 5.39 -10.35
C TYR A 103 -7.81 4.21 -10.02
N TRP A 104 -8.15 3.48 -8.96
CA TRP A 104 -7.58 2.16 -8.73
C TRP A 104 -8.28 1.15 -9.63
N VAL A 105 -7.51 0.44 -10.46
CA VAL A 105 -8.01 -0.51 -11.44
C VAL A 105 -7.23 -1.80 -11.32
N GLU A 106 -7.93 -2.92 -11.18
CA GLU A 106 -7.34 -4.26 -11.17
C GLU A 106 -6.58 -4.54 -12.47
N ALA A 107 -5.46 -5.26 -12.37
CA ALA A 107 -4.55 -5.50 -13.49
C ALA A 107 -5.23 -6.07 -14.74
N GLU A 108 -6.20 -6.98 -14.57
CA GLU A 108 -6.96 -7.56 -15.68
C GLU A 108 -7.87 -6.58 -16.42
N ASN A 109 -8.27 -5.49 -15.74
CA ASN A 109 -9.17 -4.46 -16.23
C ASN A 109 -8.43 -3.24 -16.82
N VAL A 110 -7.10 -3.26 -16.80
CA VAL A 110 -6.23 -2.25 -17.42
C VAL A 110 -6.19 -2.45 -18.93
N ARG A 111 -6.23 -1.35 -19.69
CA ARG A 111 -6.25 -1.39 -21.16
C ARG A 111 -5.00 -0.76 -21.74
N GLU A 112 -4.53 -1.30 -22.86
CA GLU A 112 -3.47 -0.63 -23.64
C GLU A 112 -3.93 0.77 -24.07
N GLY A 113 -3.05 1.76 -23.91
CA GLY A 113 -3.34 3.16 -24.15
C GLY A 113 -3.82 3.94 -22.93
N ASP A 114 -4.31 3.30 -21.86
CA ASP A 114 -4.53 3.96 -20.58
C ASP A 114 -3.23 4.56 -20.04
N TYR A 115 -3.33 5.48 -19.10
CA TYR A 115 -2.17 6.08 -18.45
C TYR A 115 -1.92 5.43 -17.09
N MET A 116 -0.73 4.86 -16.90
CA MET A 116 -0.20 4.58 -15.58
C MET A 116 0.11 5.92 -14.89
N VAL A 117 -0.46 6.14 -13.71
CA VAL A 117 -0.23 7.34 -12.91
C VAL A 117 0.96 7.08 -11.99
N TYR A 118 2.03 7.82 -12.20
CA TYR A 118 3.28 7.66 -11.46
C TYR A 118 3.60 8.93 -10.66
N PRO A 119 3.86 8.87 -9.34
CA PRO A 119 4.09 10.07 -8.54
C PRO A 119 5.50 10.61 -8.72
N ASN A 120 5.64 11.93 -8.56
CA ASN A 120 6.95 12.54 -8.36
C ASN A 120 7.36 12.45 -6.87
N LEU A 121 8.66 12.39 -6.59
CA LEU A 121 9.15 12.42 -5.21
C LEU A 121 9.08 13.86 -4.68
N ARG A 122 8.20 14.13 -3.72
CA ARG A 122 7.92 15.48 -3.21
C ARG A 122 8.64 15.84 -1.92
N VAL A 123 9.16 14.83 -1.21
CA VAL A 123 9.92 15.05 0.03
C VAL A 123 11.15 15.90 -0.27
N THR A 124 11.32 16.99 0.45
CA THR A 124 12.49 17.84 0.36
C THR A 124 12.94 18.22 1.78
N GLU A 125 14.20 17.98 2.07
CA GLU A 125 14.85 18.32 3.34
C GLU A 125 15.98 19.29 3.03
N ASP A 126 15.82 20.57 3.40
CA ASP A 126 16.87 21.57 3.20
C ASP A 126 17.88 21.52 4.34
N LEU A 127 19.02 20.89 4.07
CA LEU A 127 20.15 20.88 4.98
C LEU A 127 21.14 21.95 4.53
N ASP A 128 21.50 22.83 5.45
CA ASP A 128 22.58 23.79 5.23
C ASP A 128 23.94 23.10 5.29
N LYS A 129 24.11 22.15 6.22
CA LYS A 129 25.39 21.46 6.47
C LYS A 129 25.24 19.96 6.63
N VAL A 130 26.28 19.23 6.25
CA VAL A 130 26.41 17.78 6.43
C VAL A 130 27.55 17.48 7.40
N LYS A 131 27.27 16.68 8.43
CA LYS A 131 28.29 16.19 9.35
C LYS A 131 29.13 15.09 8.71
N LEU A 132 30.46 15.22 8.80
CA LEU A 132 31.38 14.19 8.34
C LEU A 132 31.65 13.18 9.45
N ASN A 133 30.91 12.08 9.43
CA ASN A 133 31.10 10.98 10.38
C ASN A 133 32.11 9.97 9.83
N TYR A 134 33.21 9.74 10.55
CA TYR A 134 34.18 8.71 10.22
C TYR A 134 34.83 8.14 11.48
N LYS A 135 35.15 6.84 11.47
CA LYS A 135 35.87 6.20 12.58
C LYS A 135 37.30 6.74 12.67
N ILE A 136 37.68 7.24 13.85
CA ILE A 136 39.06 7.65 14.16
C ILE A 136 39.81 6.43 14.69
N PHE A 137 40.89 6.04 14.02
CA PHE A 137 41.78 4.98 14.51
C PHE A 137 42.92 5.62 15.31
N LYS A 138 43.18 5.11 16.52
CA LYS A 138 44.22 5.63 17.45
C LYS A 138 45.65 5.69 16.87
N LYS A 139 45.92 5.03 15.74
CA LYS A 139 47.24 4.97 15.08
C LYS A 139 47.40 5.87 13.86
N ASP A 140 46.41 6.69 13.51
CA ASP A 140 46.43 7.57 12.33
C ASP A 140 46.91 8.98 12.71
N THR A 141 48.24 9.18 12.76
CA THR A 141 48.88 10.44 13.19
C THR A 141 49.27 11.38 12.04
N ARG A 142 49.12 10.95 10.77
CA ARG A 142 49.63 11.68 9.59
C ARG A 142 48.53 12.28 8.71
N SER A 143 47.27 11.86 8.85
CA SER A 143 46.18 12.35 8.01
C SER A 143 45.68 13.72 8.48
N LYS A 144 45.64 14.72 7.58
CA LYS A 144 44.99 16.03 7.83
C LYS A 144 43.59 15.84 8.42
N GLU A 145 43.18 16.74 9.32
CA GLU A 145 41.81 16.73 9.83
C GLU A 145 40.84 17.19 8.75
N LEU A 146 39.71 16.49 8.65
CA LEU A 146 38.60 16.93 7.82
C LEU A 146 37.75 17.94 8.61
N PRO A 147 37.09 18.89 7.95
CA PRO A 147 36.10 19.73 8.60
C PRO A 147 35.02 18.86 9.25
N ARG A 148 34.52 19.26 10.43
CA ARG A 148 33.46 18.52 11.13
C ARG A 148 32.14 18.54 10.34
N GLU A 149 31.88 19.67 9.69
CA GLU A 149 30.69 19.94 8.88
C GLU A 149 31.11 20.60 7.57
N ILE A 150 30.43 20.24 6.49
CA ILE A 150 30.60 20.84 5.17
C ILE A 150 29.27 21.40 4.68
N GLN A 151 29.30 22.41 3.81
CA GLN A 151 28.08 22.99 3.24
C GLN A 151 27.38 21.98 2.33
N ALA A 152 26.07 21.80 2.52
CA ALA A 152 25.22 21.02 1.64
C ALA A 152 24.70 21.93 0.51
N ASP A 153 25.56 22.21 -0.47
CA ASP A 153 25.26 23.08 -1.61
C ASP A 153 25.39 22.36 -2.96
N ALA A 154 25.15 23.10 -4.05
CA ALA A 154 25.28 22.58 -5.41
C ALA A 154 26.73 22.18 -5.76
N ASN A 155 27.74 22.80 -5.15
CA ASN A 155 29.15 22.49 -5.39
C ASN A 155 29.53 21.14 -4.78
N LEU A 156 29.09 20.86 -3.55
CA LEU A 156 29.23 19.54 -2.93
C LEU A 156 28.57 18.46 -3.78
N LEU A 157 27.33 18.71 -4.20
CA LEU A 157 26.60 17.76 -5.04
C LEU A 157 27.24 17.58 -6.42
N ARG A 158 27.86 18.61 -6.99
CA ARG A 158 28.64 18.49 -8.23
C ARG A 158 29.85 17.59 -8.06
N LEU A 159 30.58 17.72 -6.95
CA LEU A 159 31.68 16.79 -6.62
C LEU A 159 31.18 15.35 -6.46
N PHE A 160 30.01 15.16 -5.85
CA PHE A 160 29.39 13.82 -5.75
C PHE A 160 29.07 13.25 -7.12
N GLY A 161 28.57 14.07 -8.05
CA GLY A 161 28.32 13.66 -9.43
C GLY A 161 29.58 13.19 -10.13
N TYR A 162 30.68 13.96 -10.04
CA TYR A 162 31.97 13.54 -10.59
C TYR A 162 32.47 12.24 -9.96
N TYR A 163 32.32 12.07 -8.64
CA TYR A 163 32.75 10.84 -7.98
C TYR A 163 31.90 9.63 -8.40
N ILE A 164 30.60 9.82 -8.58
CA ILE A 164 29.72 8.75 -9.04
C ILE A 164 30.02 8.37 -10.49
N ALA A 165 30.39 9.31 -11.35
CA ALA A 165 30.84 9.01 -12.71
C ALA A 165 32.25 8.39 -12.70
N GLU A 166 33.26 9.21 -12.45
CA GLU A 166 34.68 8.90 -12.65
C GLU A 166 35.43 8.46 -11.39
N GLY A 167 34.76 8.50 -10.24
CA GLY A 167 35.39 8.25 -8.95
C GLY A 167 35.57 6.76 -8.62
N CYS A 168 36.69 6.47 -7.95
CA CYS A 168 36.93 5.20 -7.27
C CYS A 168 37.66 5.40 -5.94
N ILE A 169 37.72 4.35 -5.12
CA ILE A 169 38.54 4.31 -3.90
C ILE A 169 39.72 3.38 -4.14
N ASN A 170 40.93 3.88 -3.92
CA ASN A 170 42.17 3.10 -3.94
C ASN A 170 42.84 3.14 -2.57
N LYS A 171 42.83 2.00 -1.85
CA LYS A 171 43.39 1.85 -0.49
C LYS A 171 42.90 2.92 0.51
N ARG A 172 43.63 4.04 0.61
CA ARG A 172 43.43 5.15 1.57
C ARG A 172 43.22 6.49 0.84
N SER A 173 42.79 6.46 -0.41
CA SER A 173 42.64 7.64 -1.26
C SER A 173 41.37 7.51 -2.10
N ILE A 174 40.79 8.65 -2.45
CA ILE A 174 39.79 8.72 -3.51
C ILE A 174 40.50 9.17 -4.78
N CYS A 175 40.16 8.55 -5.90
CA CYS A 175 40.73 8.85 -7.21
C CYS A 175 39.60 9.23 -8.17
N PHE A 176 39.89 10.10 -9.12
CA PHE A 176 39.03 10.42 -10.26
C PHE A 176 39.84 10.23 -11.55
N TYR A 177 39.21 9.70 -12.58
CA TYR A 177 39.86 9.43 -13.87
C TYR A 177 39.13 10.19 -14.96
N PHE A 178 39.84 11.07 -15.65
CA PHE A 178 39.29 11.84 -16.78
C PHE A 178 40.14 11.61 -18.02
N HIS A 179 39.58 11.90 -19.19
CA HIS A 179 40.38 12.04 -20.39
C HIS A 179 41.29 13.27 -20.26
N LYS A 180 42.50 13.21 -20.81
CA LYS A 180 43.48 14.29 -20.65
C LYS A 180 43.00 15.67 -21.14
N ASP A 181 42.14 15.68 -22.15
CA ASP A 181 41.60 16.90 -22.77
C ASP A 181 40.43 17.51 -21.96
N GLU A 182 39.99 16.88 -20.87
CA GLU A 182 38.90 17.34 -20.00
C GLU A 182 39.42 18.25 -18.86
N GLU A 183 40.41 19.10 -19.17
CA GLU A 183 41.11 19.97 -18.21
C GLU A 183 40.13 20.78 -17.34
N LYS A 184 39.05 21.30 -17.94
CA LYS A 184 38.01 22.06 -17.22
C LYS A 184 37.38 21.26 -16.08
N TYR A 185 37.13 19.97 -16.26
CA TYR A 185 36.51 19.13 -15.23
C TYR A 185 37.54 18.70 -14.18
N ILE A 186 38.78 18.47 -14.61
CA ILE A 186 39.91 18.18 -13.72
C ILE A 186 40.13 19.34 -12.74
N ASP A 187 40.20 20.56 -13.25
CA ASP A 187 40.39 21.77 -12.43
C ASP A 187 39.22 22.01 -11.47
N ASP A 188 37.98 21.79 -11.92
CA ASP A 188 36.77 21.91 -11.09
C ASP A 188 36.80 20.91 -9.94
N VAL A 189 37.19 19.65 -10.18
CA VAL A 189 37.33 18.64 -9.11
C VAL A 189 38.44 19.03 -8.11
N ILE A 190 39.61 19.43 -8.59
CA ILE A 190 40.74 19.84 -7.72
C ILE A 190 40.31 21.02 -6.82
N LYS A 191 39.66 22.03 -7.42
CA LYS A 191 39.14 23.19 -6.71
C LYS A 191 38.07 22.80 -5.68
N LEU A 192 37.08 21.99 -6.06
CA LEU A 192 36.01 21.55 -5.17
C LEU A 192 36.55 20.77 -3.97
N VAL A 193 37.52 19.87 -4.18
CA VAL A 193 38.16 19.13 -3.09
C VAL A 193 38.88 20.07 -2.12
N LYS A 194 39.59 21.07 -2.66
CA LYS A 194 40.29 22.07 -1.86
C LYS A 194 39.31 22.92 -1.06
N ASP A 195 38.27 23.45 -1.69
CA ASP A 195 37.31 24.36 -1.08
C ASP A 195 36.45 23.66 -0.02
N ILE A 196 36.00 22.42 -0.28
CA ILE A 196 35.07 21.70 0.59
C ILE A 196 35.80 21.01 1.75
N PHE A 197 36.93 20.35 1.48
CA PHE A 197 37.60 19.49 2.45
C PHE A 197 38.94 20.05 2.95
N ASN A 198 39.41 21.17 2.40
CA ASN A 198 40.74 21.72 2.66
C ASN A 198 41.87 20.70 2.44
N LEU A 199 41.72 19.87 1.40
CA LEU A 199 42.69 18.86 1.00
C LEU A 199 43.32 19.23 -0.34
N ASP A 200 44.59 18.85 -0.48
CA ASP A 200 45.33 19.01 -1.72
C ASP A 200 45.16 17.74 -2.56
N SER A 201 45.07 17.91 -3.88
CA SER A 201 44.94 16.82 -4.85
C SER A 201 46.23 16.67 -5.64
N THR A 202 46.63 15.43 -5.93
CA THR A 202 47.76 15.13 -6.81
C THR A 202 47.23 14.80 -8.19
N LEU A 203 47.71 15.50 -9.23
CA LEU A 203 47.37 15.23 -10.62
C LEU A 203 48.52 14.45 -11.28
N SER A 204 48.19 13.32 -11.89
CA SER A 204 49.12 12.51 -12.67
C SER A 204 48.54 12.26 -14.05
N THR A 205 49.19 12.78 -15.09
CA THR A 205 48.76 12.62 -16.49
C THR A 205 49.62 11.57 -17.18
N THR A 206 48.99 10.61 -17.85
CA THR A 206 49.65 9.59 -18.66
C THR A 206 49.28 9.80 -20.13
N ASP A 207 50.19 10.41 -20.90
CA ASP A 207 49.95 10.76 -22.30
C ASP A 207 49.65 9.55 -23.19
N GLU A 208 50.33 8.42 -22.97
CA GLU A 208 50.14 7.19 -23.76
C GLU A 208 48.74 6.60 -23.64
N LYS A 209 48.04 6.86 -22.53
CA LYS A 209 46.69 6.33 -22.25
C LYS A 209 45.60 7.40 -22.33
N ASN A 210 45.96 8.63 -22.72
CA ASN A 210 45.11 9.82 -22.69
C ASN A 210 44.34 9.99 -21.36
N LEU A 211 44.99 9.68 -20.24
CA LEU A 211 44.36 9.57 -18.93
C LEU A 211 44.96 10.56 -17.94
N SER A 212 44.11 11.31 -17.26
CA SER A 212 44.49 12.15 -16.12
C SER A 212 43.86 11.59 -14.85
N GLU A 213 44.70 11.23 -13.87
CA GLU A 213 44.29 10.76 -12.56
C GLU A 213 44.43 11.87 -11.51
N ILE A 214 43.33 12.15 -10.81
CA ILE A 214 43.32 13.02 -9.63
C ILE A 214 43.27 12.15 -8.39
N SER A 215 44.32 12.17 -7.58
CA SER A 215 44.43 11.41 -6.34
C SER A 215 44.33 12.32 -5.11
N VAL A 216 43.36 12.05 -4.23
CA VAL A 216 43.21 12.75 -2.94
C VAL A 216 43.59 11.80 -1.81
N HIS A 217 44.77 12.04 -1.22
CA HIS A 217 45.34 11.16 -0.20
C HIS A 217 44.76 11.42 1.20
N SER A 218 43.54 10.94 1.45
CA SER A 218 42.91 10.99 2.77
C SER A 218 42.15 9.70 3.09
N ALA A 219 42.67 8.95 4.07
CA ALA A 219 42.04 7.72 4.55
C ALA A 219 40.68 8.00 5.20
N LYS A 220 40.53 9.17 5.83
CA LYS A 220 39.29 9.63 6.47
C LYS A 220 38.23 9.89 5.39
N LEU A 221 38.59 10.61 4.32
CA LEU A 221 37.67 10.95 3.23
C LEU A 221 37.25 9.70 2.44
N ALA A 222 38.19 8.79 2.16
CA ALA A 222 37.89 7.53 1.49
C ALA A 222 36.87 6.67 2.27
N ARG A 223 36.88 6.71 3.61
CA ARG A 223 35.85 6.04 4.44
C ARG A 223 34.49 6.70 4.28
N VAL A 224 34.43 8.04 4.38
CA VAL A 224 33.19 8.80 4.19
C VAL A 224 32.57 8.51 2.83
N PHE A 225 33.36 8.57 1.75
CA PHE A 225 32.88 8.32 0.39
C PHE A 225 32.48 6.85 0.19
N SER A 226 33.20 5.91 0.81
CA SER A 226 32.81 4.50 0.80
C SER A 226 31.43 4.28 1.43
N ASP A 227 31.14 4.98 2.53
CA ASP A 227 29.88 4.83 3.25
C ASP A 227 28.72 5.49 2.49
N TRP A 228 28.97 6.66 1.90
CA TRP A 228 27.96 7.39 1.11
C TRP A 228 27.63 6.72 -0.22
N PHE A 229 28.64 6.37 -1.01
CA PHE A 229 28.46 5.97 -2.41
C PHE A 229 28.58 4.46 -2.64
N GLY A 230 29.05 3.70 -1.64
CA GLY A 230 29.34 2.28 -1.78
C GLY A 230 30.68 2.00 -2.47
N LYS A 231 30.98 0.72 -2.69
CA LYS A 231 32.21 0.24 -3.34
C LYS A 231 31.92 -0.50 -4.63
N GLY A 232 32.66 -0.15 -5.68
CA GLY A 232 32.53 -0.73 -7.01
C GLY A 232 31.31 -0.22 -7.77
N ALA A 233 31.36 -0.30 -9.11
CA ALA A 233 30.34 0.28 -9.99
C ALA A 233 28.93 -0.30 -9.79
N LEU A 234 28.80 -1.59 -9.43
CA LEU A 234 27.50 -2.25 -9.21
C LEU A 234 26.76 -1.70 -7.99
N ASN A 235 27.49 -1.29 -6.95
CA ASN A 235 26.91 -0.79 -5.70
C ASN A 235 26.95 0.74 -5.58
N LYS A 236 27.36 1.44 -6.65
CA LYS A 236 27.32 2.91 -6.70
C LYS A 236 25.90 3.37 -6.41
N LYS A 237 25.76 4.34 -5.52
CA LYS A 237 24.48 4.95 -5.12
C LYS A 237 24.70 6.41 -4.72
N ILE A 238 23.65 7.20 -4.74
CA ILE A 238 23.61 8.55 -4.18
C ILE A 238 23.20 8.43 -2.70
N PRO A 239 23.88 9.12 -1.77
CA PRO A 239 23.50 9.10 -0.36
C PRO A 239 22.11 9.72 -0.16
N HIS A 240 21.35 9.19 0.81
CA HIS A 240 19.94 9.55 1.00
C HIS A 240 19.71 11.05 1.14
N PHE A 241 20.49 11.74 1.98
CA PHE A 241 20.31 13.17 2.21
C PHE A 241 20.43 13.97 0.91
N ALA A 242 21.32 13.57 -0.01
CA ALA A 242 21.49 14.23 -1.30
C ALA A 242 20.27 14.05 -2.24
N MET A 243 19.55 12.92 -2.11
CA MET A 243 18.30 12.68 -2.84
C MET A 243 17.15 13.57 -2.37
N LEU A 244 17.21 14.09 -1.14
CA LEU A 244 16.16 14.92 -0.55
C LEU A 244 16.49 16.41 -0.53
N LEU A 245 17.73 16.83 -0.83
CA LEU A 245 18.07 18.25 -0.91
C LEU A 245 17.19 19.03 -1.93
N PRO A 246 17.03 20.35 -1.75
CA PRO A 246 16.31 21.22 -2.68
C PRO A 246 16.73 21.04 -4.15
N TYR A 247 15.77 21.24 -5.04
CA TYR A 247 15.92 21.03 -6.48
C TYR A 247 17.11 21.80 -7.07
N ASP A 248 17.37 23.02 -6.61
CA ASP A 248 18.48 23.84 -7.10
C ASP A 248 19.84 23.29 -6.70
N LYS A 249 19.98 22.73 -5.49
CA LYS A 249 21.21 22.04 -5.07
C LYS A 249 21.42 20.79 -5.91
N GLN A 250 20.35 20.04 -6.21
CA GLN A 250 20.41 18.81 -7.02
C GLN A 250 20.85 19.02 -8.47
N LYS A 251 20.75 20.25 -9.02
CA LYS A 251 21.31 20.59 -10.33
C LYS A 251 22.82 20.33 -10.38
N GLY A 252 23.54 20.62 -9.31
CA GLY A 252 24.97 20.32 -9.19
C GLY A 252 25.27 18.83 -9.36
N LEU A 253 24.45 17.96 -8.74
CA LEU A 253 24.60 16.50 -8.87
C LEU A 253 24.44 16.05 -10.33
N LEU A 254 23.42 16.55 -11.02
CA LEU A 254 23.21 16.27 -12.45
C LEU A 254 24.37 16.80 -13.31
N GLN A 255 24.92 17.98 -12.99
CA GLN A 255 26.11 18.52 -13.67
C GLN A 255 27.30 17.56 -13.55
N GLY A 256 27.65 17.13 -12.33
CA GLY A 256 28.79 16.22 -12.14
C GLY A 256 28.58 14.87 -12.81
N LEU A 257 27.37 14.30 -12.74
CA LEU A 257 27.04 13.04 -13.39
C LEU A 257 27.20 13.12 -14.91
N TRP A 258 26.64 14.16 -15.54
CA TRP A 258 26.69 14.28 -17.00
C TRP A 258 28.04 14.75 -17.55
N ARG A 259 28.82 15.50 -16.78
CA ARG A 259 30.16 15.93 -17.19
C ARG A 259 31.20 14.82 -17.12
N GLY A 260 30.98 13.78 -16.31
CA GLY A 260 31.83 12.57 -16.34
C GLY A 260 31.32 11.56 -17.36
N ASP A 261 30.21 10.89 -17.04
CA ASP A 261 29.75 9.69 -17.79
C ASP A 261 28.64 9.99 -18.82
N GLY A 262 28.00 11.15 -18.73
CA GLY A 262 26.88 11.51 -19.58
C GLY A 262 27.34 12.03 -20.94
N TRP A 263 26.51 11.83 -21.96
CA TRP A 263 26.80 12.38 -23.29
C TRP A 263 25.55 12.84 -24.01
N PHE A 264 25.74 13.76 -24.96
CA PHE A 264 24.75 14.23 -25.92
C PHE A 264 25.14 13.79 -27.32
N ASP A 265 24.14 13.49 -28.16
CA ASP A 265 24.38 13.18 -29.55
C ASP A 265 25.01 14.38 -30.28
N SER A 266 26.24 14.20 -30.78
CA SER A 266 27.12 15.28 -31.23
C SER A 266 26.69 15.95 -32.54
N LYS A 267 25.86 15.28 -33.35
CA LYS A 267 25.42 15.82 -34.65
C LYS A 267 24.12 16.62 -34.58
N ASP A 268 23.15 16.15 -33.79
CA ASP A 268 21.79 16.68 -33.80
C ASP A 268 21.18 16.91 -32.40
N TYR A 269 21.87 16.57 -31.32
CA TYR A 269 21.38 16.70 -29.94
C TYR A 269 20.01 16.07 -29.69
N LYS A 270 19.65 15.02 -30.44
CA LYS A 270 18.34 14.31 -30.33
C LYS A 270 18.21 13.47 -29.07
N ARG A 271 19.30 13.24 -28.36
CA ARG A 271 19.37 12.35 -27.21
C ARG A 271 20.50 12.77 -26.28
N ALA A 272 20.20 12.76 -24.99
CA ALA A 272 21.18 12.69 -23.93
C ALA A 272 21.06 11.32 -23.27
N ASN A 273 22.18 10.74 -22.86
CA ASN A 273 22.18 9.43 -22.25
C ASN A 273 23.22 9.30 -21.14
N TYR A 274 22.84 8.60 -20.08
CA TYR A 274 23.72 8.17 -19.00
C TYR A 274 23.64 6.65 -18.88
N LYS A 275 24.77 5.96 -18.69
CA LYS A 275 24.81 4.50 -18.51
C LYS A 275 25.35 4.15 -17.14
N THR A 276 24.74 3.16 -16.50
CA THR A 276 25.28 2.57 -15.26
C THR A 276 24.97 1.08 -15.20
N ILE A 277 25.74 0.32 -14.43
CA ILE A 277 25.42 -1.07 -14.09
C ILE A 277 24.71 -1.19 -12.73
N SER A 278 24.61 -0.09 -11.96
CA SER A 278 23.92 -0.09 -10.67
C SER A 278 22.41 0.12 -10.86
N PRO A 279 21.56 -0.84 -10.48
CA PRO A 279 20.10 -0.68 -10.54
C PRO A 279 19.59 0.39 -9.58
N ILE A 280 20.26 0.58 -8.45
CA ILE A 280 19.89 1.60 -7.47
C ILE A 280 20.16 2.98 -8.05
N LEU A 281 21.35 3.17 -8.63
CA LEU A 281 21.73 4.46 -9.19
C LEU A 281 20.84 4.84 -10.38
N SER A 282 20.46 3.88 -11.23
CA SER A 282 19.56 4.18 -12.35
C SER A 282 18.21 4.74 -11.90
N GLU A 283 17.65 4.17 -10.83
CA GLU A 283 16.39 4.64 -10.25
C GLU A 283 16.54 5.98 -9.51
N GLN A 284 17.69 6.21 -8.84
CA GLN A 284 17.97 7.49 -8.21
C GLN A 284 18.13 8.62 -9.24
N ILE A 285 18.84 8.36 -10.36
CA ILE A 285 18.95 9.32 -11.47
C ILE A 285 17.58 9.58 -12.09
N LYS A 286 16.71 8.57 -12.23
CA LYS A 286 15.31 8.75 -12.67
C LYS A 286 14.59 9.77 -11.81
N PHE A 287 14.61 9.62 -10.48
CA PHE A 287 13.93 10.55 -9.59
C PHE A 287 14.55 11.95 -9.61
N LEU A 288 15.88 12.07 -9.70
CA LEU A 288 16.51 13.38 -9.85
C LEU A 288 16.00 14.11 -11.08
N LEU A 289 15.94 13.43 -12.23
CA LEU A 289 15.39 14.01 -13.45
C LEU A 289 13.91 14.36 -13.29
N LEU A 290 13.10 13.45 -12.73
CA LEU A 290 11.66 13.70 -12.52
C LEU A 290 11.41 14.91 -11.60
N ARG A 291 12.23 15.09 -10.56
CA ARG A 291 12.18 16.26 -9.67
C ARG A 291 12.51 17.57 -10.40
N GLN A 292 13.35 17.53 -11.43
CA GLN A 292 13.60 18.67 -12.33
C GLN A 292 12.53 18.82 -13.44
N GLY A 293 11.48 18.00 -13.40
CA GLY A 293 10.44 17.95 -14.42
C GLY A 293 10.92 17.45 -15.78
N ILE A 294 11.94 16.57 -15.78
CA ILE A 294 12.49 15.88 -16.95
C ILE A 294 12.04 14.41 -16.89
N VAL A 295 11.43 13.87 -17.94
CA VAL A 295 10.97 12.47 -17.94
C VAL A 295 11.94 11.58 -18.75
N PRO A 296 12.82 10.81 -18.08
CA PRO A 296 13.73 9.91 -18.78
C PRO A 296 13.02 8.65 -19.26
N SER A 297 13.64 7.96 -20.23
CA SER A 297 13.36 6.57 -20.55
C SER A 297 14.46 5.69 -19.99
N ILE A 298 14.11 4.65 -19.25
CA ILE A 298 15.08 3.65 -18.79
C ILE A 298 15.00 2.43 -19.72
N THR A 299 16.14 2.02 -20.26
CA THR A 299 16.28 0.78 -21.02
C THR A 299 17.30 -0.12 -20.34
N ILE A 300 16.92 -1.38 -20.12
CA ILE A 300 17.80 -2.43 -19.61
C ILE A 300 18.43 -3.15 -20.80
N ASN A 301 19.76 -3.11 -20.91
CA ASN A 301 20.51 -3.78 -21.95
C ASN A 301 21.24 -5.00 -21.36
N LYS A 302 21.35 -6.08 -22.14
CA LYS A 302 22.25 -7.19 -21.79
C LYS A 302 23.69 -6.67 -21.92
N ALA A 303 24.46 -6.78 -20.85
CA ALA A 303 25.88 -6.42 -20.87
C ALA A 303 26.73 -7.64 -21.25
N TYR A 304 27.85 -7.41 -21.93
CA TYR A 304 28.84 -8.44 -22.25
C TYR A 304 29.97 -8.40 -21.20
N GLY A 305 30.37 -9.56 -20.68
CA GLY A 305 31.42 -9.69 -19.65
C GLY A 305 30.92 -10.18 -18.28
N ILE A 306 31.61 -9.80 -17.20
CA ILE A 306 31.33 -10.25 -15.82
C ILE A 306 29.92 -9.81 -15.34
N HIS A 307 29.42 -8.69 -15.88
CA HIS A 307 28.14 -8.11 -15.50
C HIS A 307 27.04 -8.47 -16.50
N LYS A 308 25.87 -8.88 -15.98
CA LYS A 308 24.77 -9.42 -16.81
C LYS A 308 23.83 -8.36 -17.40
N GLN A 309 23.77 -7.16 -16.82
CA GLN A 309 22.83 -6.09 -17.23
C GLN A 309 23.45 -4.69 -17.09
N SER A 310 23.04 -3.76 -17.95
CA SER A 310 23.32 -2.33 -17.83
C SER A 310 22.07 -1.49 -18.07
N TYR A 311 21.99 -0.34 -17.42
CA TYR A 311 20.86 0.57 -17.43
C TYR A 311 21.23 1.83 -18.21
N SER A 312 20.43 2.15 -19.23
CA SER A 312 20.58 3.34 -20.06
C SER A 312 19.45 4.29 -19.72
N ILE A 313 19.78 5.44 -19.13
CA ILE A 313 18.84 6.52 -18.79
C ILE A 313 18.92 7.54 -19.90
N GLN A 314 17.88 7.61 -20.73
CA GLN A 314 17.85 8.41 -21.95
C GLN A 314 16.84 9.56 -21.84
N VAL A 315 17.31 10.77 -22.09
CA VAL A 315 16.46 11.95 -22.29
C VAL A 315 16.38 12.21 -23.78
N LEU A 316 15.15 12.28 -24.31
CA LEU A 316 14.90 12.12 -25.74
C LEU A 316 13.86 13.11 -26.28
N ASP A 317 13.10 13.77 -25.40
CA ASP A 317 12.15 14.82 -25.79
C ASP A 317 12.85 16.18 -25.80
N ASP A 318 12.56 17.02 -26.79
CA ASP A 318 13.19 18.34 -26.96
C ASP A 318 13.04 19.25 -25.75
N PHE A 319 11.87 19.24 -25.10
CA PHE A 319 11.62 20.09 -23.94
C PHE A 319 12.47 19.66 -22.76
N ASP A 320 12.52 18.34 -22.53
CA ASP A 320 13.33 17.71 -21.49
C ASP A 320 14.84 17.86 -21.76
N LEU A 321 15.26 17.74 -23.02
CA LEU A 321 16.64 17.97 -23.44
C LEU A 321 17.08 19.41 -23.21
N LYS A 322 16.22 20.39 -23.52
CA LYS A 322 16.50 21.81 -23.24
C LYS A 322 16.64 22.09 -21.75
N LYS A 323 15.77 21.50 -20.92
CA LYS A 323 15.89 21.61 -19.47
C LYS A 323 17.20 21.03 -18.97
N LEU A 324 17.56 19.82 -19.44
CA LEU A 324 18.82 19.19 -19.06
C LEU A 324 20.01 20.04 -19.52
N ALA A 325 20.01 20.52 -20.76
CA ALA A 325 21.07 21.38 -21.29
C ALA A 325 21.24 22.68 -20.50
N SER A 326 20.13 23.29 -20.08
CA SER A 326 20.14 24.47 -19.22
C SER A 326 20.75 24.18 -17.85
N ILE A 327 20.48 23.00 -17.27
CA ILE A 327 21.11 22.57 -16.01
C ILE A 327 22.62 22.38 -16.20
N LEU A 328 23.02 21.84 -17.35
CA LEU A 328 24.43 21.55 -17.65
C LEU A 328 25.21 22.75 -18.19
N GLU A 329 24.54 23.88 -18.43
CA GLU A 329 25.10 25.10 -19.03
C GLU A 329 25.65 24.85 -20.44
N ILE A 330 24.97 24.01 -21.22
CA ILE A 330 25.34 23.66 -22.60
C ILE A 330 24.40 24.37 -23.57
N ASN A 331 24.97 25.07 -24.53
CA ASN A 331 24.21 25.66 -25.64
C ASN A 331 23.91 24.59 -26.69
N ILE A 332 22.63 24.30 -26.90
CA ILE A 332 22.17 23.38 -27.95
C ILE A 332 21.52 24.18 -29.08
N PRO A 333 21.91 23.97 -30.35
CA PRO A 333 21.27 24.62 -31.48
C PRO A 333 19.78 24.24 -31.54
N TYR A 334 18.90 25.24 -31.58
CA TYR A 334 17.45 25.01 -31.61
C TYR A 334 17.05 24.29 -32.90
N LYS A 335 16.61 23.04 -32.79
CA LYS A 335 15.80 22.35 -33.81
C LYS A 335 14.44 22.04 -33.19
N LYS A 336 13.37 22.21 -33.96
CA LYS A 336 12.00 21.94 -33.54
C LYS A 336 11.69 20.47 -33.88
N TYR A 337 11.79 19.58 -32.90
CA TYR A 337 11.36 18.20 -33.00
C TYR A 337 10.04 18.01 -32.25
N HIS A 338 9.12 17.27 -32.87
CA HIS A 338 7.85 16.91 -32.23
C HIS A 338 8.05 15.68 -31.36
N GLY A 339 7.96 15.84 -30.03
CA GLY A 339 7.95 14.73 -29.08
C GLY A 339 6.75 13.81 -29.30
N VAL A 340 7.02 12.53 -29.60
CA VAL A 340 6.01 11.52 -30.05
C VAL A 340 5.47 10.66 -28.89
N ARG A 341 5.82 10.95 -27.63
CA ARG A 341 5.63 9.98 -26.54
C ARG A 341 4.27 10.00 -25.87
N ASN A 342 3.45 11.03 -26.12
CA ASN A 342 2.16 11.22 -25.47
C ASN A 342 2.24 11.08 -23.92
N ILE A 343 3.35 11.51 -23.31
CA ILE A 343 3.52 11.55 -21.85
C ILE A 343 3.01 12.90 -21.36
N VAL A 344 2.34 12.92 -20.21
CA VAL A 344 1.94 14.17 -19.55
C VAL A 344 2.59 14.23 -18.19
N ASN A 345 3.33 15.32 -17.93
CA ASN A 345 3.89 15.63 -16.62
C ASN A 345 3.14 16.83 -16.05
N CYS A 346 2.36 16.62 -15.00
CA CYS A 346 1.60 17.67 -14.31
C CYS A 346 2.34 18.19 -13.06
N GLY A 347 3.65 17.96 -12.95
CA GLY A 347 4.49 18.28 -11.80
C GLY A 347 4.38 17.23 -10.70
N ASP A 348 3.16 17.05 -10.23
CA ASP A 348 2.77 16.16 -9.14
C ASP A 348 2.74 14.68 -9.54
N PHE A 349 2.30 14.42 -10.77
CA PHE A 349 2.12 13.11 -11.36
C PHE A 349 2.63 13.09 -12.79
N ILE A 350 3.14 11.94 -13.20
CA ILE A 350 3.51 11.60 -14.56
C ILE A 350 2.52 10.54 -15.08
N TYR A 351 1.86 10.86 -16.18
CA TYR A 351 0.91 9.99 -16.86
C TYR A 351 1.62 9.29 -18.01
N LEU A 352 1.90 8.00 -17.82
CA LEU A 352 2.68 7.18 -18.74
C LEU A 352 1.73 6.29 -19.54
N PRO A 353 1.66 6.42 -20.88
CA PRO A 353 0.85 5.52 -21.68
C PRO A 353 1.32 4.07 -21.52
N ILE A 354 0.36 3.19 -21.23
CA ILE A 354 0.54 1.73 -21.20
C ILE A 354 0.64 1.26 -22.64
N ARG A 355 1.77 0.64 -22.97
CA ARG A 355 2.10 0.20 -24.34
C ARG A 355 1.72 -1.24 -24.61
N LYS A 356 1.86 -2.09 -23.59
CA LYS A 356 1.72 -3.52 -23.75
C LYS A 356 1.25 -4.17 -22.47
N ILE A 357 0.31 -5.10 -22.59
CA ILE A 357 -0.10 -5.98 -21.50
C ILE A 357 0.13 -7.42 -21.94
N LYS A 358 0.84 -8.21 -21.13
CA LYS A 358 1.04 -9.64 -21.37
C LYS A 358 0.55 -10.43 -20.16
N THR A 359 0.05 -11.63 -20.41
CA THR A 359 -0.24 -12.60 -19.35
C THR A 359 0.79 -13.72 -19.37
N LEU A 360 1.19 -14.21 -18.20
CA LEU A 360 2.01 -15.41 -18.05
C LEU A 360 1.50 -16.26 -16.89
N ASP A 361 1.64 -17.58 -17.00
CA ASP A 361 1.30 -18.48 -15.90
C ASP A 361 2.41 -18.46 -14.85
N TYR A 362 2.01 -18.41 -13.59
CA TYR A 362 2.90 -18.38 -12.44
C TYR A 362 2.47 -19.40 -11.39
N ASP A 363 3.45 -20.05 -10.78
CA ASP A 363 3.28 -20.97 -9.67
C ASP A 363 4.42 -20.70 -8.67
N GLY A 364 4.11 -20.06 -7.55
CA GLY A 364 5.11 -19.65 -6.57
C GLY A 364 4.55 -18.71 -5.50
N PHE A 365 5.42 -18.18 -4.64
CA PHE A 365 5.00 -17.19 -3.64
C PHE A 365 4.77 -15.81 -4.26
N VAL A 366 3.92 -15.01 -3.65
CA VAL A 366 3.70 -13.60 -3.96
C VAL A 366 3.63 -12.82 -2.64
N HIS A 367 4.01 -11.54 -2.69
CA HIS A 367 4.21 -10.68 -1.53
C HIS A 367 3.34 -9.42 -1.61
N ASN A 368 2.92 -8.90 -0.47
CA ASN A 368 2.35 -7.57 -0.32
C ASN A 368 2.54 -7.09 1.14
N PHE A 369 2.22 -5.83 1.43
CA PHE A 369 2.42 -5.21 2.73
C PHE A 369 1.46 -4.03 2.92
N GLU A 370 1.21 -3.66 4.17
CA GLU A 370 0.42 -2.49 4.53
C GLU A 370 1.30 -1.25 4.70
N VAL A 371 0.75 -0.08 4.37
CA VAL A 371 1.45 1.21 4.35
C VAL A 371 0.55 2.21 5.05
N GLU A 372 1.08 2.90 6.05
CA GLU A 372 0.33 3.92 6.80
C GLU A 372 -0.15 5.08 5.91
N ASP A 373 -1.24 5.71 6.31
CA ASP A 373 -1.90 6.88 5.70
C ASP A 373 -2.47 6.69 4.28
N VAL A 374 -1.60 6.37 3.31
CA VAL A 374 -1.89 6.47 1.88
C VAL A 374 -2.25 5.16 1.22
N ASN A 375 -2.09 4.05 1.94
CA ASN A 375 -2.51 2.73 1.48
C ASN A 375 -1.97 2.33 0.09
N SER A 376 -0.75 2.74 -0.22
CA SER A 376 -0.15 2.58 -1.55
C SER A 376 1.37 2.51 -1.48
N TYR A 377 1.97 1.97 -2.52
CA TYR A 377 3.41 1.97 -2.70
C TYR A 377 3.80 2.04 -4.18
N VAL A 378 5.04 2.42 -4.45
CA VAL A 378 5.54 2.65 -5.81
C VAL A 378 6.64 1.65 -6.15
N SER A 379 6.46 0.94 -7.26
CA SER A 379 7.49 0.16 -7.96
C SER A 379 8.13 1.02 -9.06
N PRO A 380 9.29 0.64 -9.65
CA PRO A 380 9.93 1.41 -10.73
C PRO A 380 9.01 1.80 -11.89
N SER A 381 8.00 0.98 -12.18
CA SER A 381 7.15 1.11 -13.36
C SER A 381 5.69 1.46 -13.06
N ALA A 382 5.25 1.40 -11.80
CA ALA A 382 3.84 1.50 -11.45
C ALA A 382 3.57 1.89 -9.98
N THR A 383 2.43 2.54 -9.77
CA THR A 383 1.86 2.84 -8.46
C THR A 383 0.80 1.79 -8.11
N LEU A 384 0.94 1.19 -6.94
CA LEU A 384 0.22 -0.01 -6.50
C LEU A 384 -0.53 0.31 -5.18
N HIS A 385 -1.64 -0.39 -4.93
CA HIS A 385 -2.44 -0.23 -3.70
C HIS A 385 -2.16 -1.35 -2.69
N ASN A 386 -2.36 -1.10 -1.40
CA ASN A 386 -2.40 -2.13 -0.37
C ASN A 386 -3.85 -2.65 -0.16
N CYS A 387 -4.24 -3.13 1.02
CA CYS A 387 -5.47 -3.90 1.22
C CYS A 387 -6.57 -3.07 1.94
N GLY A 388 -7.63 -2.63 1.25
CA GLY A 388 -8.53 -1.56 1.76
C GLY A 388 -9.93 -1.92 2.30
N ASP A 389 -10.55 -3.06 1.93
CA ASP A 389 -11.92 -3.48 2.38
C ASP A 389 -11.94 -4.92 2.92
N PHE A 390 -10.76 -5.47 3.12
CA PHE A 390 -10.54 -6.91 3.18
C PHE A 390 -10.20 -7.36 4.60
N GLY A 391 -9.79 -6.46 5.51
CA GLY A 391 -9.47 -6.83 6.90
C GLY A 391 -10.54 -7.68 7.59
N ILE A 392 -11.83 -7.38 7.36
CA ILE A 392 -12.97 -8.15 7.90
C ILE A 392 -13.05 -9.57 7.30
N LEU A 393 -12.94 -9.71 5.98
CA LEU A 393 -12.96 -11.03 5.32
C LEU A 393 -11.74 -11.87 5.73
N LEU A 394 -10.57 -11.24 5.91
CA LEU A 394 -9.36 -11.91 6.38
C LEU A 394 -9.54 -12.40 7.82
N ALA A 395 -10.01 -11.51 8.70
CA ALA A 395 -10.29 -11.84 10.09
C ALA A 395 -11.29 -13.00 10.20
N LEU A 396 -12.34 -13.00 9.38
CA LEU A 396 -13.32 -14.09 9.38
C LEU A 396 -12.72 -15.42 8.90
N LYS A 397 -11.94 -15.41 7.81
CA LYS A 397 -11.25 -16.62 7.32
C LYS A 397 -10.26 -17.16 8.37
N MET A 398 -9.52 -16.27 9.03
CA MET A 398 -8.61 -16.63 10.11
C MET A 398 -9.37 -17.21 11.30
N ALA A 399 -10.50 -16.62 11.70
CA ALA A 399 -11.32 -17.11 12.80
C ALA A 399 -11.83 -18.54 12.52
N VAL A 400 -12.47 -18.74 11.35
CA VAL A 400 -12.99 -20.07 10.94
C VAL A 400 -11.87 -21.11 10.86
N SER A 401 -10.71 -20.75 10.29
CA SER A 401 -9.55 -21.64 10.18
C SER A 401 -8.94 -21.99 11.54
N GLN A 402 -8.77 -21.01 12.44
CA GLN A 402 -8.20 -21.21 13.78
C GLN A 402 -9.13 -22.03 14.69
N LEU A 403 -10.45 -21.90 14.53
CA LEU A 403 -11.43 -22.75 15.21
C LEU A 403 -11.51 -24.18 14.62
N GLY A 404 -10.82 -24.43 13.50
CA GLY A 404 -10.83 -25.74 12.84
C GLY A 404 -12.20 -26.13 12.26
N LEU A 405 -13.08 -25.16 12.00
CA LEU A 405 -14.42 -25.40 11.46
C LEU A 405 -14.34 -25.81 10.00
N ASN A 406 -14.95 -26.94 9.63
CA ASN A 406 -14.98 -27.33 8.23
C ASN A 406 -15.91 -26.40 7.44
N PRO A 407 -15.55 -26.04 6.19
CA PRO A 407 -16.40 -25.31 5.26
C PRO A 407 -17.87 -25.74 5.21
N LYS A 408 -18.11 -27.06 5.25
CA LYS A 408 -19.44 -27.67 5.17
C LYS A 408 -20.28 -27.51 6.45
N ASP A 409 -19.64 -27.17 7.56
CA ASP A 409 -20.28 -27.03 8.86
C ASP A 409 -20.60 -25.55 9.17
N VAL A 410 -20.22 -24.62 8.27
CA VAL A 410 -20.43 -23.18 8.41
C VAL A 410 -21.41 -22.69 7.34
N CYS A 411 -22.36 -21.85 7.74
CA CYS A 411 -23.27 -21.17 6.83
C CYS A 411 -23.23 -19.66 7.06
N ILE A 412 -22.94 -18.90 5.98
CA ILE A 412 -22.82 -17.44 6.04
C ILE A 412 -23.98 -16.79 5.31
N THR A 413 -24.80 -16.04 6.04
CA THR A 413 -25.96 -15.33 5.49
C THR A 413 -25.69 -13.83 5.40
N SER A 414 -26.32 -13.15 4.46
CA SER A 414 -26.22 -11.69 4.36
C SER A 414 -27.46 -11.06 3.74
N GLY A 415 -27.64 -9.75 3.93
CA GLY A 415 -28.62 -8.92 3.22
C GLY A 415 -28.03 -8.31 1.94
N ILE A 416 -28.20 -7.00 1.72
CA ILE A 416 -27.68 -6.27 0.54
C ILE A 416 -26.78 -5.10 0.96
N GLY A 417 -25.61 -4.97 0.34
CA GLY A 417 -24.62 -3.93 0.64
C GLY A 417 -23.23 -4.29 0.09
N CYS A 418 -22.24 -3.39 0.22
CA CYS A 418 -20.86 -3.72 -0.15
C CYS A 418 -20.34 -4.89 0.70
N GLY A 419 -20.52 -4.78 2.02
CA GLY A 419 -20.15 -5.81 2.99
C GLY A 419 -20.95 -7.11 2.88
N SER A 420 -22.20 -7.02 2.44
CA SER A 420 -23.08 -8.19 2.28
C SER A 420 -22.66 -9.14 1.15
N LYS A 421 -21.65 -8.77 0.36
CA LYS A 421 -21.04 -9.66 -0.65
C LYS A 421 -20.13 -10.74 -0.05
N LEU A 422 -19.83 -10.68 1.25
CA LEU A 422 -18.87 -11.55 1.91
C LEU A 422 -19.16 -13.07 1.73
N PRO A 423 -20.41 -13.58 1.72
CA PRO A 423 -20.67 -15.01 1.45
C PRO A 423 -20.20 -15.48 0.07
N HIS A 424 -19.98 -14.57 -0.88
CA HIS A 424 -19.45 -14.91 -2.21
C HIS A 424 -17.92 -15.11 -2.22
N TRP A 425 -17.24 -14.74 -1.13
CA TRP A 425 -15.77 -14.64 -1.06
C TRP A 425 -15.14 -15.63 -0.07
N ILE A 426 -15.95 -16.48 0.53
CA ILE A 426 -15.53 -17.52 1.48
C ILE A 426 -16.20 -18.84 1.10
N ASN A 427 -15.40 -19.91 1.03
CA ASN A 427 -15.86 -21.23 0.64
C ASN A 427 -16.51 -21.92 1.83
N THR A 428 -17.78 -21.62 2.07
CA THR A 428 -18.68 -22.25 3.03
C THR A 428 -20.06 -22.38 2.38
N TYR A 429 -21.06 -22.92 3.09
CA TYR A 429 -22.43 -22.64 2.67
C TYR A 429 -22.69 -21.13 2.81
N GLY A 430 -23.49 -20.57 1.90
CA GLY A 430 -23.78 -19.13 1.91
C GLY A 430 -25.16 -18.80 1.33
N PHE A 431 -25.80 -17.76 1.87
CA PHE A 431 -27.08 -17.25 1.38
C PHE A 431 -27.09 -15.72 1.32
N HIS A 432 -27.08 -15.16 0.11
CA HIS A 432 -27.19 -13.73 -0.13
C HIS A 432 -28.67 -13.38 -0.31
N SER A 433 -29.29 -12.89 0.76
CA SER A 433 -30.73 -12.61 0.85
C SER A 433 -31.07 -11.23 0.26
N ILE A 434 -32.30 -10.78 0.51
CA ILE A 434 -32.75 -9.41 0.22
C ILE A 434 -32.37 -8.45 1.36
N HIS A 435 -32.43 -7.15 1.08
CA HIS A 435 -31.94 -6.10 1.97
C HIS A 435 -32.60 -6.16 3.37
N GLY A 436 -31.77 -6.20 4.41
CA GLY A 436 -32.14 -6.32 5.82
C GLY A 436 -32.79 -7.64 6.21
N ARG A 437 -32.67 -8.70 5.38
CA ARG A 437 -33.26 -10.02 5.65
C ARG A 437 -32.21 -11.12 5.84
N GLY A 438 -30.95 -10.77 6.13
CA GLY A 438 -29.91 -11.73 6.52
C GLY A 438 -30.28 -12.50 7.79
N LEU A 439 -30.62 -11.79 8.88
CA LEU A 439 -30.97 -12.40 10.17
C LEU A 439 -32.22 -13.30 10.16
N PRO A 440 -33.33 -12.93 9.49
CA PRO A 440 -34.47 -13.86 9.30
C PRO A 440 -34.08 -15.16 8.61
N VAL A 441 -33.26 -15.10 7.56
CA VAL A 441 -32.77 -16.29 6.86
C VAL A 441 -31.87 -17.12 7.78
N ALA A 442 -30.93 -16.47 8.47
CA ALA A 442 -30.07 -17.10 9.48
C ALA A 442 -30.89 -17.86 10.54
N THR A 443 -31.95 -17.22 11.05
CA THR A 443 -32.87 -17.81 12.02
C THR A 443 -33.54 -19.07 11.48
N GLY A 444 -34.10 -19.02 10.26
CA GLY A 444 -34.74 -20.19 9.65
C GLY A 444 -33.77 -21.37 9.47
N ILE A 445 -32.54 -21.10 9.02
CA ILE A 445 -31.51 -22.13 8.85
C ILE A 445 -31.15 -22.74 10.20
N HIS A 446 -30.92 -21.92 11.24
CA HIS A 446 -30.56 -22.40 12.57
C HIS A 446 -31.66 -23.26 13.21
N LEU A 447 -32.92 -22.84 13.10
CA LEU A 447 -34.06 -23.59 13.66
C LEU A 447 -34.19 -24.99 13.05
N VAL A 448 -33.84 -25.14 11.77
CA VAL A 448 -33.93 -26.43 11.06
C VAL A 448 -32.69 -27.30 11.29
N ASN A 449 -31.51 -26.69 11.29
CA ASN A 449 -30.23 -27.37 11.44
C ASN A 449 -29.29 -26.61 12.38
N ASN A 450 -29.47 -26.85 13.68
CA ASN A 450 -28.67 -26.27 14.75
C ASN A 450 -27.25 -26.87 14.89
N LYS A 451 -26.86 -27.82 14.02
CA LYS A 451 -25.47 -28.31 13.93
C LYS A 451 -24.57 -27.38 13.13
N LEU A 452 -25.14 -26.53 12.26
CA LEU A 452 -24.38 -25.57 11.47
C LEU A 452 -23.97 -24.37 12.34
N LYS A 453 -22.73 -23.91 12.18
CA LYS A 453 -22.31 -22.62 12.70
C LYS A 453 -22.79 -21.51 11.77
N ILE A 454 -23.72 -20.71 12.30
CA ILE A 454 -24.40 -19.66 11.55
C ILE A 454 -23.71 -18.33 11.79
N ILE A 455 -23.30 -17.68 10.71
CA ILE A 455 -22.68 -16.36 10.73
C ILE A 455 -23.49 -15.47 9.80
N SER A 456 -24.04 -14.39 10.32
CA SER A 456 -24.71 -13.36 9.52
C SER A 456 -23.79 -12.16 9.37
N VAL A 457 -23.78 -11.54 8.19
CA VAL A 457 -22.99 -10.34 7.90
C VAL A 457 -23.84 -9.30 7.18
N GLY A 458 -23.65 -8.03 7.51
CA GLY A 458 -24.41 -6.93 6.90
C GLY A 458 -23.69 -5.59 7.03
N GLY A 459 -24.13 -4.59 6.27
CA GLY A 459 -23.72 -3.19 6.51
C GLY A 459 -24.56 -2.55 7.61
N ASP A 460 -24.12 -1.39 8.11
CA ASP A 460 -24.90 -0.52 8.99
C ASP A 460 -26.31 -0.21 8.47
N GLY A 461 -26.45 0.17 7.20
CA GLY A 461 -27.74 0.43 6.58
C GLY A 461 -28.62 -0.83 6.41
N ASP A 462 -27.99 -1.98 6.19
CA ASP A 462 -28.69 -3.27 6.06
C ASP A 462 -29.22 -3.76 7.42
N GLY A 463 -28.37 -3.73 8.45
CA GLY A 463 -28.68 -4.20 9.79
C GLY A 463 -29.51 -3.22 10.62
N TYR A 464 -29.12 -1.95 10.64
CA TYR A 464 -29.71 -0.93 11.50
C TYR A 464 -30.74 -0.06 10.79
N GLY A 465 -30.79 -0.11 9.46
CA GLY A 465 -31.81 0.57 8.67
C GLY A 465 -33.02 -0.35 8.50
N ILE A 466 -33.17 -0.88 7.29
CA ILE A 466 -34.32 -1.73 6.94
C ILE A 466 -34.38 -3.06 7.74
N GLY A 467 -33.26 -3.52 8.30
CA GLY A 467 -33.16 -4.73 9.12
C GLY A 467 -33.42 -4.57 10.62
N LEU A 468 -33.61 -3.35 11.12
CA LEU A 468 -33.55 -3.02 12.55
C LEU A 468 -34.44 -3.89 13.45
N SER A 469 -35.70 -4.10 13.05
CA SER A 469 -36.64 -4.93 13.82
C SER A 469 -36.16 -6.38 13.95
N HIS A 470 -35.56 -6.93 12.88
CA HIS A 470 -35.02 -8.29 12.92
C HIS A 470 -33.78 -8.38 13.80
N PHE A 471 -32.95 -7.34 13.84
CA PHE A 471 -31.82 -7.25 14.76
C PHE A 471 -32.28 -7.33 16.22
N ILE A 472 -33.22 -6.46 16.63
CA ILE A 472 -33.80 -6.45 17.98
C ILE A 472 -34.36 -7.83 18.37
N HIS A 473 -35.14 -8.45 17.48
CA HIS A 473 -35.72 -9.77 17.77
C HIS A 473 -34.69 -10.91 17.74
N SER A 474 -33.57 -10.76 17.05
CA SER A 474 -32.49 -11.76 17.09
C SER A 474 -31.76 -11.72 18.42
N CYS A 475 -31.45 -10.52 18.93
CA CYS A 475 -30.95 -10.31 20.29
C CYS A 475 -31.87 -10.97 21.33
N ARG A 476 -33.17 -10.62 21.28
CA ARG A 476 -34.16 -11.12 22.26
C ARG A 476 -34.38 -12.63 22.21
N ARG A 477 -34.27 -13.24 21.02
CA ARG A 477 -34.43 -14.70 20.86
C ARG A 477 -33.21 -15.44 21.39
N ASN A 478 -32.00 -14.89 21.27
CA ASN A 478 -30.76 -15.53 21.74
C ASN A 478 -30.53 -16.92 21.09
N LEU A 479 -30.67 -17.00 19.76
CA LEU A 479 -30.27 -18.18 18.97
C LEU A 479 -28.74 -18.25 18.84
N ASP A 480 -28.15 -19.44 18.81
CA ASP A 480 -26.70 -19.64 18.62
C ASP A 480 -26.27 -19.25 17.19
N MET A 481 -25.90 -17.97 17.04
CA MET A 481 -25.39 -17.40 15.79
C MET A 481 -24.61 -16.11 16.05
N ALA A 482 -23.62 -15.86 15.21
CA ALA A 482 -22.84 -14.63 15.22
C ALA A 482 -23.35 -13.63 14.16
N TYR A 483 -23.41 -12.34 14.49
CA TYR A 483 -23.76 -11.26 13.58
C TYR A 483 -22.67 -10.20 13.54
N PHE A 484 -22.06 -10.03 12.37
CA PHE A 484 -20.98 -9.07 12.15
C PHE A 484 -21.46 -7.94 11.25
N VAL A 485 -21.65 -6.75 11.83
CA VAL A 485 -22.06 -5.57 11.10
C VAL A 485 -20.84 -4.76 10.70
N GLN A 486 -20.73 -4.44 9.42
CA GLN A 486 -19.64 -3.66 8.87
C GLN A 486 -20.08 -2.19 8.79
N ASN A 487 -19.78 -1.44 9.83
CA ASN A 487 -20.25 -0.08 10.07
C ASN A 487 -19.27 0.95 9.49
N ASN A 488 -19.62 1.49 8.32
CA ASN A 488 -18.87 2.54 7.63
C ASN A 488 -19.55 3.91 7.66
N GLN A 489 -20.66 3.99 8.41
CA GLN A 489 -21.52 5.15 8.57
C GLN A 489 -22.04 5.72 7.25
N ILE A 490 -22.21 4.89 6.21
CA ILE A 490 -22.68 5.36 4.90
C ILE A 490 -23.20 4.22 4.01
N TYR A 491 -24.26 4.45 3.25
CA TYR A 491 -24.66 3.51 2.21
C TYR A 491 -23.70 3.56 1.01
N GLY A 492 -22.62 2.78 1.09
CA GLY A 492 -21.56 2.77 0.07
C GLY A 492 -22.02 2.24 -1.30
N LEU A 493 -22.75 1.12 -1.32
CA LEU A 493 -23.14 0.44 -2.58
C LEU A 493 -24.06 1.31 -3.44
N THR A 494 -24.94 2.08 -2.80
CA THR A 494 -25.89 2.98 -3.46
C THR A 494 -25.32 4.38 -3.72
N LYS A 495 -24.00 4.56 -3.55
CA LYS A 495 -23.24 5.77 -3.87
C LYS A 495 -23.29 6.91 -2.84
N GLY A 496 -23.31 6.57 -1.54
CA GLY A 496 -22.94 7.51 -0.48
C GLY A 496 -24.09 8.27 0.18
N GLN A 497 -25.23 7.61 0.42
CA GLN A 497 -26.35 8.17 1.21
C GLN A 497 -26.09 8.01 2.72
N ALA A 498 -26.68 8.88 3.52
CA ALA A 498 -26.64 8.77 4.98
C ALA A 498 -27.27 7.46 5.48
N SER A 499 -26.58 6.78 6.38
CA SER A 499 -27.00 5.58 7.11
C SER A 499 -27.53 5.93 8.51
N PRO A 500 -28.16 4.99 9.23
CA PRO A 500 -28.58 5.20 10.62
C PRO A 500 -27.45 5.48 11.62
N THR A 501 -26.20 5.20 11.26
CA THR A 501 -25.01 5.48 12.08
C THR A 501 -24.21 6.68 11.57
N THR A 502 -24.68 7.39 10.55
CA THR A 502 -24.06 8.61 10.06
C THR A 502 -24.21 9.72 11.08
N ASP A 503 -23.09 10.35 11.48
CA ASP A 503 -23.09 11.48 12.40
C ASP A 503 -24.02 12.60 11.91
N LYS A 504 -24.75 13.20 12.86
CA LYS A 504 -25.54 14.41 12.64
C LYS A 504 -24.68 15.49 11.96
N GLU A 505 -25.29 16.33 11.13
CA GLU A 505 -24.66 17.39 10.35
C GLU A 505 -23.74 16.90 9.21
N THR A 506 -23.46 15.60 9.10
CA THR A 506 -22.70 15.06 7.96
C THR A 506 -23.47 15.26 6.66
N LYS A 507 -22.82 15.91 5.69
CA LYS A 507 -23.39 16.13 4.35
C LYS A 507 -23.17 14.89 3.49
N THR A 508 -24.25 14.36 2.94
CA THR A 508 -24.22 13.23 1.99
C THR A 508 -24.97 13.56 0.71
N ILE A 509 -25.00 12.65 -0.26
CA ILE A 509 -25.74 12.88 -1.51
C ILE A 509 -27.25 13.05 -1.28
N SER A 510 -27.82 12.35 -0.29
CA SER A 510 -29.24 12.43 0.07
C SER A 510 -29.52 13.46 1.16
N THR A 511 -28.50 13.89 1.91
CA THR A 511 -28.58 14.93 2.95
C THR A 511 -27.61 16.07 2.65
N PRO A 512 -27.83 16.86 1.58
CA PRO A 512 -26.88 17.90 1.15
C PRO A 512 -26.71 19.03 2.17
N PHE A 513 -27.69 19.22 3.06
CA PHE A 513 -27.67 20.21 4.13
C PHE A 513 -27.21 19.62 5.48
N GLY A 514 -26.81 18.35 5.51
CA GLY A 514 -26.44 17.62 6.73
C GLY A 514 -27.55 16.67 7.19
N VAL A 515 -27.16 15.58 7.86
CA VAL A 515 -28.11 14.69 8.58
C VAL A 515 -28.73 15.47 9.76
N ILE A 516 -30.05 15.34 9.94
CA ILE A 516 -30.79 16.08 10.97
C ILE A 516 -30.94 15.21 12.23
N GLU A 517 -31.10 13.90 12.02
CA GLU A 517 -31.32 12.89 13.05
C GLU A 517 -30.06 12.57 13.84
N TRP A 518 -30.26 12.07 15.06
CA TRP A 518 -29.21 11.49 15.86
C TRP A 518 -28.85 10.09 15.33
N PRO A 519 -27.54 9.73 15.25
CA PRO A 519 -27.17 8.37 14.91
C PRO A 519 -27.63 7.42 16.03
N ILE A 520 -27.99 6.20 15.66
CA ILE A 520 -28.28 5.18 16.66
C ILE A 520 -26.99 4.74 17.36
N PHE A 521 -27.12 4.11 18.53
CA PHE A 521 -26.01 3.51 19.29
C PHE A 521 -26.09 1.98 19.22
N PRO A 522 -25.43 1.32 18.25
CA PRO A 522 -25.71 -0.08 17.97
C PRO A 522 -25.36 -1.04 19.10
N LEU A 523 -24.28 -0.78 19.85
CA LEU A 523 -23.89 -1.59 21.01
C LEU A 523 -24.91 -1.48 22.14
N ALA A 524 -25.29 -0.25 22.50
CA ALA A 524 -26.29 0.02 23.54
C ALA A 524 -27.64 -0.61 23.17
N LEU A 525 -28.07 -0.47 21.91
CA LEU A 525 -29.27 -1.09 21.39
C LEU A 525 -29.21 -2.63 21.51
N ALA A 526 -28.07 -3.26 21.23
CA ALA A 526 -27.91 -4.70 21.31
C ALA A 526 -28.06 -5.21 22.76
N ILE A 527 -27.39 -4.55 23.70
CA ILE A 527 -27.44 -4.86 25.14
C ILE A 527 -28.89 -4.70 25.65
N GLU A 528 -29.54 -3.59 25.33
CA GLU A 528 -30.94 -3.34 25.71
C GLU A 528 -31.92 -4.33 25.06
N SER A 529 -31.62 -4.81 23.86
CA SER A 529 -32.44 -5.80 23.16
C SER A 529 -32.22 -7.24 23.65
N GLY A 530 -31.30 -7.46 24.59
CA GLY A 530 -31.05 -8.77 25.21
C GLY A 530 -29.97 -9.63 24.54
N ALA A 531 -29.06 -9.04 23.76
CA ALA A 531 -27.91 -9.78 23.23
C ALA A 531 -27.01 -10.26 24.37
N THR A 532 -26.49 -11.48 24.28
CA THR A 532 -25.70 -12.12 25.34
C THR A 532 -24.20 -12.06 25.10
N PHE A 533 -23.79 -11.63 23.91
CA PHE A 533 -22.41 -11.26 23.58
C PHE A 533 -22.43 -10.01 22.70
N VAL A 534 -21.76 -8.95 23.14
CA VAL A 534 -21.68 -7.66 22.43
C VAL A 534 -20.23 -7.18 22.42
N ALA A 535 -19.69 -6.93 21.23
CA ALA A 535 -18.34 -6.44 21.03
C ALA A 535 -18.26 -5.36 19.94
N ARG A 536 -17.16 -4.59 19.93
CA ARG A 536 -16.80 -3.72 18.80
C ARG A 536 -15.40 -4.02 18.31
N GLY A 537 -15.27 -4.13 17.00
CA GLY A 537 -14.00 -4.34 16.33
C GLY A 537 -13.64 -3.18 15.40
N PHE A 538 -12.38 -3.17 14.95
CA PHE A 538 -11.88 -2.24 13.95
C PHE A 538 -11.24 -3.02 12.80
N ALA A 539 -11.66 -2.76 11.56
CA ALA A 539 -11.18 -3.46 10.39
C ALA A 539 -9.66 -3.30 10.16
N GLY A 540 -9.05 -2.24 10.71
CA GLY A 540 -7.60 -2.00 10.66
C GLY A 540 -6.77 -2.67 11.76
N ASP A 541 -7.38 -3.44 12.68
CA ASP A 541 -6.68 -4.34 13.60
C ASP A 541 -7.19 -5.77 13.40
N VAL A 542 -6.72 -6.41 12.33
CA VAL A 542 -7.20 -7.74 11.87
C VAL A 542 -6.98 -8.80 12.94
N LYS A 543 -5.85 -8.76 13.66
CA LYS A 543 -5.53 -9.75 14.71
C LYS A 543 -6.53 -9.66 15.86
N HIS A 544 -6.80 -8.45 16.35
CA HIS A 544 -7.79 -8.24 17.40
C HIS A 544 -9.20 -8.62 16.93
N LEU A 545 -9.58 -8.20 15.71
CA LEU A 545 -10.87 -8.55 15.13
C LEU A 545 -11.05 -10.07 14.96
N THR A 546 -10.00 -10.78 14.56
CA THR A 546 -10.00 -12.26 14.46
C THR A 546 -10.33 -12.90 15.81
N GLU A 547 -9.73 -12.41 16.90
CA GLU A 547 -9.96 -12.94 18.23
C GLU A 547 -11.39 -12.69 18.72
N LEU A 548 -11.93 -11.48 18.48
CA LEU A 548 -13.33 -11.17 18.79
C LEU A 548 -14.30 -12.05 17.98
N MET A 549 -14.04 -12.25 16.69
CA MET A 549 -14.87 -13.11 15.84
C MET A 549 -14.84 -14.57 16.31
N LYS A 550 -13.68 -15.09 16.76
CA LYS A 550 -13.60 -16.44 17.34
C LYS A 550 -14.47 -16.56 18.58
N GLN A 551 -14.32 -15.64 19.53
CA GLN A 551 -15.13 -15.62 20.76
C GLN A 551 -16.63 -15.53 20.46
N ALA A 552 -17.02 -14.73 19.46
CA ALA A 552 -18.42 -14.62 19.04
C ALA A 552 -18.96 -15.89 18.37
N ILE A 553 -18.16 -16.59 17.56
CA ILE A 553 -18.58 -17.85 16.89
C ILE A 553 -18.70 -19.00 17.90
N GLU A 554 -17.86 -19.01 18.94
CA GLU A 554 -17.90 -20.01 20.01
C GLU A 554 -18.97 -19.73 21.07
N HIS A 555 -19.44 -18.48 21.18
CA HIS A 555 -20.45 -18.10 22.16
C HIS A 555 -21.79 -18.81 21.89
N PRO A 556 -22.32 -19.59 22.86
CA PRO A 556 -23.61 -20.26 22.68
C PRO A 556 -24.72 -19.22 22.85
N GLY A 557 -25.16 -18.60 21.77
CA GLY A 557 -26.20 -17.57 21.80
C GLY A 557 -26.02 -16.51 20.74
N PHE A 558 -26.81 -15.44 20.83
CA PHE A 558 -26.72 -14.38 19.83
C PHE A 558 -25.53 -13.48 20.14
N ALA A 559 -24.47 -13.64 19.35
CA ALA A 559 -23.25 -12.86 19.45
C ALA A 559 -23.20 -11.77 18.39
N TYR A 560 -22.93 -10.54 18.80
CA TYR A 560 -22.96 -9.38 17.93
C TYR A 560 -21.65 -8.60 17.99
N ILE A 561 -21.10 -8.27 16.82
CA ILE A 561 -19.93 -7.40 16.68
C ILE A 561 -20.26 -6.24 15.74
N ASP A 562 -20.17 -5.01 16.26
CA ASP A 562 -20.12 -3.77 15.47
C ASP A 562 -18.68 -3.56 14.96
N ILE A 563 -18.43 -3.63 13.66
CA ILE A 563 -17.08 -3.55 13.10
C ILE A 563 -16.92 -2.22 12.36
N MET A 564 -16.09 -1.35 12.91
CA MET A 564 -15.77 -0.07 12.28
C MET A 564 -14.91 -0.30 11.05
N GLN A 565 -15.34 0.24 9.90
CA GLN A 565 -14.57 0.20 8.66
C GLN A 565 -14.66 1.54 7.91
N PRO A 566 -13.56 2.11 7.43
CA PRO A 566 -13.60 3.30 6.57
C PRO A 566 -14.21 3.02 5.19
N CYS A 567 -15.19 3.80 4.75
CA CYS A 567 -15.60 3.84 3.34
C CYS A 567 -14.77 4.88 2.58
N VAL A 568 -13.60 4.47 2.06
CA VAL A 568 -12.63 5.38 1.42
C VAL A 568 -13.21 6.17 0.25
N THR A 569 -14.27 5.67 -0.40
CA THR A 569 -14.90 6.33 -1.55
C THR A 569 -15.77 7.50 -1.12
N PHE A 570 -16.64 7.30 -0.13
CA PHE A 570 -17.74 8.23 0.17
C PHE A 570 -17.66 8.86 1.57
N ASN A 571 -17.11 8.17 2.57
CA ASN A 571 -16.92 8.73 3.91
C ASN A 571 -15.47 9.23 4.06
N LYS A 572 -15.28 10.54 3.95
CA LYS A 572 -13.96 11.19 4.01
C LYS A 572 -13.53 11.61 5.43
N LYS A 573 -14.42 11.49 6.42
CA LYS A 573 -14.17 11.87 7.82
C LYS A 573 -13.51 10.72 8.57
N ASN A 574 -14.16 9.56 8.58
CA ASN A 574 -13.77 8.42 9.41
C ASN A 574 -12.79 7.51 8.65
N THR A 575 -11.58 8.03 8.41
CA THR A 575 -10.49 7.29 7.75
C THR A 575 -9.85 6.25 8.67
N TYR A 576 -8.97 5.39 8.12
CA TYR A 576 -8.21 4.43 8.92
C TYR A 576 -7.39 5.12 10.03
N ASP A 577 -6.70 6.21 9.70
CA ASP A 577 -5.88 6.94 10.69
C ASP A 577 -6.75 7.64 11.73
N TRP A 578 -7.91 8.15 11.32
CA TRP A 578 -8.87 8.76 12.23
C TRP A 578 -9.32 7.79 13.32
N PHE A 579 -9.64 6.55 12.94
CA PHE A 579 -9.97 5.48 13.90
C PHE A 579 -8.75 5.06 14.72
N LYS A 580 -7.60 4.79 14.08
CA LYS A 580 -6.38 4.33 14.78
C LYS A 580 -5.94 5.25 15.92
N GLN A 581 -6.11 6.55 15.76
CA GLN A 581 -5.76 7.53 16.79
C GLN A 581 -6.74 7.55 17.97
N ARG A 582 -7.94 6.99 17.81
CA ARG A 582 -9.03 7.09 18.77
C ARG A 582 -9.38 5.76 19.43
N VAL A 583 -9.04 4.63 18.81
CA VAL A 583 -9.40 3.32 19.37
C VAL A 583 -8.53 2.95 20.57
N TYR A 584 -9.15 2.40 21.61
CA TYR A 584 -8.45 1.75 22.73
C TYR A 584 -9.13 0.42 23.08
N LYS A 585 -8.36 -0.54 23.62
CA LYS A 585 -8.84 -1.90 23.89
C LYS A 585 -9.40 -2.00 25.31
N LEU A 586 -10.63 -2.51 25.43
CA LEU A 586 -11.29 -2.71 26.73
C LEU A 586 -10.57 -3.76 27.59
N GLU A 587 -9.93 -4.74 26.94
CA GLU A 587 -9.10 -5.77 27.58
C GLU A 587 -7.92 -5.15 28.36
N GLU A 588 -7.47 -3.95 27.96
CA GLU A 588 -6.38 -3.22 28.60
C GLU A 588 -6.87 -2.24 29.68
N SER A 589 -8.17 -1.97 29.75
CA SER A 589 -8.76 -1.01 30.70
C SER A 589 -9.34 -1.64 31.97
N GLY A 590 -9.29 -2.97 32.11
CA GLY A 590 -9.86 -3.69 33.26
C GLY A 590 -11.40 -3.72 33.28
N HIS A 591 -12.03 -3.64 32.10
CA HIS A 591 -13.48 -3.62 31.94
C HIS A 591 -14.13 -4.95 32.38
N ASP A 592 -15.18 -4.89 33.20
CA ASP A 592 -15.99 -6.06 33.56
C ASP A 592 -17.11 -6.29 32.53
N PHE A 593 -16.91 -7.27 31.66
CA PHE A 593 -17.87 -7.64 30.62
C PHE A 593 -19.17 -8.26 31.17
N SER A 594 -19.24 -8.59 32.46
CA SER A 594 -20.46 -9.13 33.09
C SER A 594 -21.37 -8.03 33.65
N ASP A 595 -20.83 -6.83 33.88
CA ASP A 595 -21.58 -5.66 34.35
C ASP A 595 -22.28 -4.96 33.18
N ARG A 596 -23.60 -5.07 33.15
CA ARG A 596 -24.45 -4.46 32.12
C ARG A 596 -24.38 -2.93 32.13
N ASP A 597 -24.34 -2.31 33.30
CA ASP A 597 -24.35 -0.85 33.42
C ASP A 597 -22.99 -0.27 33.02
N GLU A 598 -21.89 -0.96 33.34
CA GLU A 598 -20.57 -0.63 32.83
C GLU A 598 -20.50 -0.77 31.31
N ALA A 599 -20.99 -1.89 30.77
CA ALA A 599 -21.07 -2.14 29.33
C ALA A 599 -21.85 -1.03 28.60
N MET A 600 -22.98 -0.59 29.17
CA MET A 600 -23.79 0.51 28.62
C MET A 600 -23.04 1.85 28.65
N LYS A 601 -22.28 2.15 29.72
CA LYS A 601 -21.43 3.35 29.77
C LYS A 601 -20.38 3.32 28.66
N LYS A 602 -19.64 2.21 28.53
CA LYS A 602 -18.64 2.01 27.48
C LYS A 602 -19.24 2.11 26.08
N ALA A 603 -20.41 1.51 25.85
CA ALA A 603 -21.10 1.53 24.56
C ALA A 603 -21.44 2.95 24.08
N ASN A 604 -21.68 3.88 24.99
CA ASN A 604 -22.04 5.28 24.70
C ASN A 604 -20.85 6.24 24.59
N GLU A 605 -19.61 5.78 24.82
CA GLU A 605 -18.41 6.63 24.70
C GLU A 605 -18.19 7.11 23.27
N TRP A 606 -18.43 6.25 22.25
CA TRP A 606 -18.42 6.69 20.86
C TRP A 606 -19.74 7.37 20.49
N ASN A 607 -19.76 8.68 20.62
CA ASN A 607 -20.88 9.52 20.20
C ASN A 607 -20.38 10.72 19.39
N ALA A 608 -21.29 11.36 18.65
CA ALA A 608 -20.94 12.44 17.71
C ALA A 608 -20.44 13.75 18.38
N TYR A 609 -20.37 13.83 19.72
CA TYR A 609 -20.06 15.07 20.48
C TYR A 609 -18.95 14.94 21.53
N ALA A 610 -18.53 13.73 21.89
CA ALA A 610 -17.52 13.49 22.91
C ALA A 610 -16.21 13.04 22.26
N ASP A 611 -15.13 13.75 22.61
CA ASP A 611 -13.82 13.64 21.98
C ASP A 611 -13.00 12.40 22.40
N ASP A 612 -12.23 11.97 21.41
CA ASP A 612 -10.96 11.24 21.39
C ASP A 612 -10.90 9.73 21.64
N ASN A 613 -11.84 9.08 22.34
CA ASN A 613 -11.68 7.65 22.66
C ASN A 613 -12.87 6.78 22.23
N ILE A 614 -12.57 5.76 21.43
CA ILE A 614 -13.51 4.78 20.90
C ILE A 614 -13.13 3.41 21.47
N PRO A 615 -13.89 2.86 22.43
CA PRO A 615 -13.61 1.54 22.93
C PRO A 615 -13.81 0.48 21.84
N ILE A 616 -12.85 -0.44 21.73
CA ILE A 616 -12.95 -1.69 20.99
C ILE A 616 -12.67 -2.86 21.94
N GLY A 617 -13.17 -4.04 21.62
CA GLY A 617 -13.06 -5.22 22.48
C GLY A 617 -14.43 -5.81 22.83
N LEU A 618 -14.44 -6.68 23.82
CA LEU A 618 -15.65 -7.25 24.40
C LEU A 618 -16.31 -6.26 25.38
N PHE A 619 -17.58 -5.90 25.15
CA PHE A 619 -18.34 -4.97 26.01
C PHE A 619 -19.26 -5.70 26.97
N TYR A 620 -19.89 -6.78 26.51
CA TYR A 620 -20.84 -7.51 27.34
C TYR A 620 -20.81 -8.99 26.99
N LYS A 621 -20.76 -9.83 28.01
CA LYS A 621 -20.93 -11.27 27.87
C LYS A 621 -21.65 -11.83 29.09
N LYS A 622 -22.72 -12.58 28.85
CA LYS A 622 -23.48 -13.26 29.90
C LYS A 622 -24.00 -14.60 29.40
N ASP A 623 -23.97 -15.60 30.27
CA ASP A 623 -24.65 -16.86 30.03
C ASP A 623 -26.16 -16.69 30.28
N HIS A 624 -26.96 -17.10 29.31
CA HIS A 624 -28.42 -17.04 29.36
C HIS A 624 -28.99 -18.27 28.67
N GLU A 625 -30.15 -18.72 29.14
CA GLU A 625 -30.93 -19.79 28.52
C GLU A 625 -31.06 -19.59 26.99
N HIS A 626 -30.81 -20.65 26.22
CA HIS A 626 -30.81 -20.59 24.77
C HIS A 626 -32.23 -20.75 24.23
N TYR A 627 -32.51 -20.12 23.08
CA TYR A 627 -33.82 -20.24 22.44
C TYR A 627 -34.23 -21.69 22.20
N MET A 628 -33.27 -22.51 21.78
CA MET A 628 -33.49 -23.90 21.38
C MET A 628 -33.83 -24.81 22.56
N ASP A 629 -33.43 -24.45 23.78
CA ASP A 629 -33.75 -25.21 25.00
C ASP A 629 -35.27 -25.24 25.28
N ARG A 630 -36.00 -24.26 24.72
CA ARG A 630 -37.45 -24.11 24.87
C ARG A 630 -38.26 -24.88 23.83
N TYR A 631 -37.62 -25.43 22.79
CA TYR A 631 -38.31 -26.18 21.74
C TYR A 631 -38.16 -27.69 21.95
N GLU A 632 -39.22 -28.32 22.45
CA GLU A 632 -39.24 -29.77 22.73
C GLU A 632 -38.89 -30.62 21.50
N TYR A 633 -39.35 -30.22 20.31
CA TYR A 633 -39.19 -31.00 19.07
C TYR A 633 -37.76 -31.03 18.51
N VAL A 634 -36.85 -30.19 19.01
CA VAL A 634 -35.44 -30.11 18.58
C VAL A 634 -34.45 -30.41 19.70
N LYS A 635 -34.96 -30.83 20.86
CA LYS A 635 -34.17 -31.09 22.07
C LYS A 635 -33.22 -32.27 21.89
N ASP A 636 -33.68 -33.35 21.25
CA ASP A 636 -32.89 -34.57 21.08
C ASP A 636 -32.13 -34.62 19.74
N LYS A 637 -32.71 -34.06 18.67
CA LYS A 637 -32.10 -33.98 17.34
C LYS A 637 -32.66 -32.82 16.50
N PRO A 638 -31.88 -32.24 15.57
CA PRO A 638 -32.33 -31.17 14.70
C PRO A 638 -33.46 -31.62 13.75
N LEU A 639 -34.31 -30.68 13.30
CA LEU A 639 -35.46 -30.97 12.40
C LEU A 639 -35.04 -31.71 11.14
N VAL A 640 -33.87 -31.41 10.57
CA VAL A 640 -33.35 -32.07 9.35
C VAL A 640 -33.12 -33.58 9.52
N ASP A 641 -33.00 -34.07 10.76
CA ASP A 641 -32.77 -35.48 11.10
C ASP A 641 -34.06 -36.22 11.51
N HIS A 642 -35.24 -35.56 11.42
CA HIS A 642 -36.53 -36.21 11.68
C HIS A 642 -37.01 -36.98 10.45
N ASP A 643 -37.42 -38.23 10.67
CA ASP A 643 -37.97 -39.09 9.62
C ASP A 643 -39.45 -38.77 9.42
N ILE A 644 -39.75 -38.07 8.33
CA ILE A 644 -41.13 -37.68 7.99
C ILE A 644 -41.91 -38.80 7.28
N SER A 645 -41.26 -39.89 6.87
CA SER A 645 -41.93 -40.98 6.13
C SER A 645 -43.01 -41.69 6.96
N LYS A 646 -42.96 -41.54 8.28
CA LYS A 646 -43.91 -42.12 9.24
C LYS A 646 -44.96 -41.14 9.74
N VAL A 647 -44.95 -39.90 9.24
CA VAL A 647 -45.89 -38.86 9.65
C VAL A 647 -47.11 -38.89 8.72
N ASP A 648 -48.23 -39.40 9.23
CA ASP A 648 -49.52 -39.38 8.53
C ASP A 648 -50.31 -38.13 8.92
N ILE A 649 -50.44 -37.20 7.98
CA ILE A 649 -51.24 -35.97 8.13
C ILE A 649 -52.62 -36.07 7.46
N THR A 650 -52.99 -37.23 6.91
CA THR A 650 -54.21 -37.41 6.11
C THR A 650 -55.44 -36.94 6.87
N LYS A 651 -55.55 -37.33 8.15
CA LYS A 651 -56.65 -36.91 9.02
C LYS A 651 -56.74 -35.40 9.24
N ILE A 652 -55.60 -34.71 9.38
CA ILE A 652 -55.56 -33.24 9.52
C ILE A 652 -55.96 -32.57 8.20
N MET A 653 -55.53 -33.14 7.08
CA MET A 653 -55.91 -32.64 5.75
C MET A 653 -57.40 -32.86 5.47
N GLU A 654 -57.97 -33.97 5.92
CA GLU A 654 -59.41 -34.25 5.84
C GLU A 654 -60.22 -33.28 6.71
N ASP A 655 -59.75 -32.92 7.91
CA ASP A 655 -60.40 -31.92 8.78
C ASP A 655 -60.27 -30.47 8.25
N PHE A 656 -59.34 -30.21 7.33
CA PHE A 656 -59.07 -28.87 6.76
C PHE A 656 -59.89 -28.56 5.50
N VAL A 657 -60.32 -29.60 4.77
CA VAL A 657 -61.17 -29.52 3.58
C VAL A 657 -62.64 -29.56 3.98
#